data_AF-A0A4Z0WD08-F1
#
_entry.id   AF-A0A4Z0WD08-F1
#
_cell.length_a   1.000
_cell.length_b   1.000
_cell.length_c   1.000
_cell.angle_alpha   90.00
_cell.angle_beta   90.00
_cell.angle_gamma   90.00
#
_symmetry.space_group_name_H-M   'P 1'
#
loop_
_entity.id
_entity.type
_entity.pdbx_description
1 polymer ?
#
loop_
_entity_poly.entity_id
_entity_poly.type
_entity_poly.pdbx_seq_one_letter_code
_entity_poly.pdbx_strand_id
1 'polypeptide(L)'
;MNQRYDMPRSRLARSVVRYLSESQVHPYATLRDFSLRGAVDVLDIDLDLSLDQRRSVPICSTEPIRIFMANDDSWSPHVISTRSDFPVGLVHTNLDPDVDGGLCLCIWEEDWSDLATSLTGQSLIERIRAWFTAMAAGTIHDDDQFLEPLILTGSNTLIIPAGEMEGPWHIDMALKHRTCSIVSMSRAEPETPIFEEDFAVYSPCLPSQVHRGLSNTPYDLGALQSLCLELGFNLIEGLKAWLLESEHLASAAHRRPLLILTVPKRRTVEGVNEKPEIWCYTLGGSVAELGERLDVTITEDDTTAPKVLGDISNAELSSIRMDPWRVVQRLDRSAARVFSGSSRAQDTPLLGIGAGAIGSNVATIATRSGLGPWVLVDGDITLPHNTVRQVQRNISVGLSKAYVLKQELDSVLAVGGNTSISVNVFNPGKEQASLDRALRNAEVAIDFSASPAVLGWLTDQPAKRAASAFFGPDGSDLVVISEDLSRSIKLDEIEAQYFWAVATEERLKNHLIAARLDRIRYANACQDLSRPLPPWQVHTLCGLAAGRLAQLLVEVNAGFRMWRLEPDIGAVDSVCMPVHKVSRFQANDVRLTVSEEVVRTMRMHRRQSGENETGGVLLGTFDLVRNVTHIVAALPAPPDSQQTPTYFIRGIKDLKPIIERLAKASAGRLHYIGEWHSHPGGVPARPSDDDERVYTHLKTHMEPSGSPFVMAICGELDTWLRAGWQERETVHGVIAHGEE
;
A
#
# COMPACT_ATOMS: atom_id res chain seq x y z
N MET A 1 -3.91 -37.98 51.76
CA MET A 1 -4.72 -37.86 50.53
C MET A 1 -4.11 -36.81 49.58
N ASN A 2 -2.77 -36.80 49.42
CA ASN A 2 -2.00 -35.75 48.72
C ASN A 2 -1.08 -36.30 47.59
N GLN A 3 -1.24 -37.56 47.16
CA GLN A 3 -0.31 -38.20 46.20
C GLN A 3 -0.84 -38.31 44.76
N ARG A 4 -2.11 -37.94 44.48
CA ARG A 4 -2.66 -38.00 43.11
C ARG A 4 -2.37 -36.77 42.24
N TYR A 5 -1.96 -35.64 42.85
CA TYR A 5 -1.88 -34.34 42.18
C TYR A 5 -0.56 -34.07 41.43
N ASP A 6 0.51 -34.78 41.78
CA ASP A 6 1.85 -34.64 41.16
C ASP A 6 2.19 -35.78 40.17
N MET A 7 1.20 -36.62 39.81
CA MET A 7 1.44 -37.74 38.88
C MET A 7 1.69 -37.33 37.42
N PRO A 8 1.08 -36.25 36.85
CA PRO A 8 1.43 -35.80 35.51
C PRO A 8 2.86 -35.23 35.45
N ARG A 9 3.56 -35.51 34.36
CA ARG A 9 4.92 -35.04 34.06
C ARG A 9 4.89 -33.58 33.55
N SER A 10 3.98 -33.28 32.64
CA SER A 10 3.69 -31.94 32.12
C SER A 10 3.39 -30.98 33.26
N ARG A 11 3.96 -29.77 33.21
CA ARG A 11 3.64 -28.70 34.16
C ARG A 11 2.19 -28.27 33.97
N LEU A 12 1.73 -28.19 32.72
CA LEU A 12 0.38 -27.79 32.38
C LEU A 12 -0.65 -28.85 32.81
N ALA A 13 -0.38 -30.14 32.59
CA ALA A 13 -1.26 -31.22 33.04
C ALA A 13 -1.43 -31.22 34.57
N ARG A 14 -0.34 -31.00 35.32
CA ARG A 14 -0.42 -30.79 36.79
C ARG A 14 -1.28 -29.58 37.16
N SER A 15 -1.15 -28.49 36.41
CA SER A 15 -1.97 -27.29 36.61
C SER A 15 -3.46 -27.58 36.40
N VAL A 16 -3.84 -28.35 35.37
CA VAL A 16 -5.22 -28.77 35.12
C VAL A 16 -5.75 -29.66 36.24
N VAL A 17 -5.01 -30.70 36.62
CA VAL A 17 -5.43 -31.62 37.68
C VAL A 17 -5.64 -30.87 39.00
N ARG A 18 -4.73 -29.95 39.35
CA ARG A 18 -4.86 -29.12 40.55
C ARG A 18 -6.08 -28.21 40.48
N TYR A 19 -6.30 -27.54 39.34
CA TYR A 19 -7.47 -26.69 39.13
C TYR A 19 -8.78 -27.47 39.32
N LEU A 20 -8.91 -28.65 38.72
CA LEU A 20 -10.15 -29.43 38.78
C LEU A 20 -10.41 -30.10 40.14
N SER A 21 -9.38 -30.28 40.98
CA SER A 21 -9.49 -31.00 42.24
C SER A 21 -9.41 -30.16 43.51
N GLU A 22 -8.71 -29.01 43.46
CA GLU A 22 -8.46 -28.15 44.62
C GLU A 22 -9.18 -26.80 44.55
N SER A 23 -9.75 -26.43 43.40
CA SER A 23 -10.46 -25.15 43.25
C SER A 23 -11.71 -25.09 44.13
N GLN A 24 -11.86 -23.98 44.86
CA GLN A 24 -13.07 -23.67 45.64
C GLN A 24 -14.22 -23.14 44.77
N VAL A 25 -13.90 -22.67 43.55
CA VAL A 25 -14.88 -22.28 42.54
C VAL A 25 -15.28 -23.54 41.78
N HIS A 26 -16.59 -23.82 41.67
CA HIS A 26 -17.12 -24.99 40.95
C HIS A 26 -16.49 -25.10 39.56
N PRO A 27 -15.55 -26.04 39.32
CA PRO A 27 -14.97 -26.20 38.00
C PRO A 27 -16.08 -26.76 37.10
N TYR A 28 -16.33 -26.12 35.96
CA TYR A 28 -17.29 -26.59 34.94
C TYR A 28 -16.79 -27.85 34.21
N ALA A 29 -16.00 -28.69 34.88
CA ALA A 29 -15.30 -29.83 34.35
C ALA A 29 -15.00 -30.82 35.49
N THR A 30 -15.16 -32.11 35.22
CA THR A 30 -14.85 -33.20 36.15
C THR A 30 -13.78 -34.11 35.55
N LEU A 31 -12.64 -34.25 36.23
CA LEU A 31 -11.60 -35.19 35.84
C LEU A 31 -12.08 -36.64 36.07
N ARG A 32 -12.14 -37.43 35.00
CA ARG A 32 -12.58 -38.84 35.01
C ARG A 32 -11.43 -39.80 35.20
N ASP A 33 -10.38 -39.64 34.40
CA ASP A 33 -9.22 -40.51 34.44
C ASP A 33 -7.96 -39.75 34.04
N PHE A 34 -6.81 -40.32 34.41
CA PHE A 34 -5.50 -39.86 34.01
C PHE A 34 -4.64 -41.07 33.66
N SER A 35 -3.97 -41.00 32.51
CA SER A 35 -3.04 -42.04 32.07
C SER A 35 -1.78 -41.45 31.45
N LEU A 36 -0.71 -42.25 31.47
CA LEU A 36 0.57 -41.94 30.83
C LEU A 36 0.69 -42.80 29.57
N ARG A 37 0.86 -42.17 28.40
CA ARG A 37 1.08 -42.88 27.12
C ARG A 37 2.38 -42.38 26.50
N GLY A 38 3.43 -43.20 26.47
CA GLY A 38 4.72 -42.79 25.89
C GLY A 38 5.23 -41.47 26.47
N ALA A 39 5.51 -40.49 25.61
CA ALA A 39 5.97 -39.15 25.98
C ALA A 39 4.84 -38.15 26.31
N VAL A 40 3.58 -38.59 26.38
CA VAL A 40 2.43 -37.72 26.64
C VAL A 40 1.67 -38.09 27.91
N ASP A 41 1.14 -37.06 28.55
CA ASP A 41 0.18 -37.17 29.64
C ASP A 41 -1.22 -37.00 29.08
N VAL A 42 -2.15 -37.87 29.48
CA VAL A 42 -3.51 -37.93 28.94
C VAL A 42 -4.51 -37.71 30.07
N LEU A 43 -5.38 -36.72 29.92
CA LEU A 43 -6.47 -36.41 30.85
C LEU A 43 -7.83 -36.65 30.18
N ASP A 44 -8.68 -37.45 30.82
CA ASP A 44 -10.08 -37.63 30.43
C ASP A 44 -10.97 -36.78 31.33
N ILE A 45 -11.76 -35.89 30.75
CA ILE A 45 -12.52 -34.85 31.46
C ILE A 45 -13.94 -34.79 30.90
N ASP A 46 -14.93 -34.74 31.79
CA ASP A 46 -16.30 -34.37 31.42
C ASP A 46 -16.49 -32.87 31.60
N LEU A 47 -16.78 -32.16 30.51
CA LEU A 47 -16.89 -30.70 30.47
C LEU A 47 -18.35 -30.26 30.47
N ASP A 48 -18.77 -29.50 31.48
CA ASP A 48 -20.14 -28.99 31.62
C ASP A 48 -20.32 -27.64 30.91
N LEU A 49 -21.26 -27.61 29.96
CA LEU A 49 -21.47 -26.50 29.04
C LEU A 49 -22.79 -25.77 29.33
N SER A 50 -22.75 -24.45 29.28
CA SER A 50 -23.95 -23.60 29.33
C SER A 50 -24.35 -23.25 27.91
N LEU A 51 -25.29 -24.02 27.35
CA LEU A 51 -25.67 -23.95 25.94
C LEU A 51 -27.05 -23.34 25.74
N ASP A 52 -27.22 -22.62 24.63
CA ASP A 52 -28.53 -22.11 24.21
C ASP A 52 -29.51 -23.24 23.84
N GLN A 53 -30.81 -22.91 23.87
CA GLN A 53 -31.88 -23.84 23.48
C GLN A 53 -31.87 -24.15 21.98
N ARG A 54 -31.45 -23.20 21.14
CA ARG A 54 -31.26 -23.40 19.71
C ARG A 54 -29.77 -23.57 19.46
N ARG A 55 -29.38 -24.71 18.89
CA ARG A 55 -27.99 -25.06 18.62
C ARG A 55 -27.84 -25.31 17.13
N SER A 56 -26.82 -24.71 16.54
CA SER A 56 -26.42 -24.92 15.14
C SER A 56 -25.67 -26.24 14.97
N VAL A 57 -24.91 -26.65 16.00
CA VAL A 57 -24.18 -27.92 16.05
C VAL A 57 -24.66 -28.73 17.27
N PRO A 58 -24.88 -30.06 17.16
CA PRO A 58 -25.43 -30.89 18.24
C PRO A 58 -24.39 -31.22 19.33
N ILE A 59 -23.91 -30.18 20.01
CA ILE A 59 -23.07 -30.27 21.21
C ILE A 59 -23.95 -30.60 22.43
N CYS A 60 -23.48 -31.53 23.27
CA CYS A 60 -24.16 -31.97 24.48
C CYS A 60 -23.91 -31.02 25.65
N SER A 61 -24.83 -30.97 26.62
CA SER A 61 -24.66 -30.13 27.81
C SER A 61 -23.50 -30.58 28.71
N THR A 62 -23.05 -31.83 28.57
CA THR A 62 -21.80 -32.34 29.13
C THR A 62 -21.05 -33.06 28.01
N GLU A 63 -19.83 -32.62 27.71
CA GLU A 63 -18.96 -33.16 26.65
C GLU A 63 -17.79 -33.95 27.26
N PRO A 64 -17.66 -35.27 26.97
CA PRO A 64 -16.51 -36.03 27.40
C PRO A 64 -15.34 -35.79 26.44
N ILE A 65 -14.29 -35.15 26.94
CA ILE A 65 -13.10 -34.77 26.18
C ILE A 65 -11.86 -35.48 26.69
N ARG A 66 -10.88 -35.63 25.80
CA ARG A 66 -9.54 -36.11 26.14
C ARG A 66 -8.51 -35.07 25.73
N ILE A 67 -7.59 -34.76 26.64
CA ILE A 67 -6.50 -33.80 26.43
C ILE A 67 -5.17 -34.53 26.48
N PHE A 68 -4.35 -34.35 25.44
CA PHE A 68 -2.98 -34.85 25.35
C PHE A 68 -2.01 -33.69 25.55
N MET A 69 -1.02 -33.90 26.42
CA MET A 69 0.01 -32.90 26.72
C MET A 69 1.38 -33.54 26.68
N ALA A 70 2.33 -32.89 25.99
CA ALA A 70 3.73 -33.30 26.02
C ALA A 70 4.26 -33.31 27.45
N ASN A 71 4.98 -34.35 27.85
CA ASN A 71 5.52 -34.45 29.22
C ASN A 71 6.49 -33.31 29.59
N ASP A 72 7.05 -32.62 28.60
CA ASP A 72 7.97 -31.50 28.70
C ASP A 72 7.35 -30.16 28.28
N ASP A 73 6.04 -30.14 27.98
CA ASP A 73 5.32 -28.98 27.45
C ASP A 73 5.93 -28.42 26.13
N SER A 74 6.56 -29.28 25.31
CA SER A 74 7.19 -28.88 24.04
C SER A 74 6.21 -28.45 22.93
N TRP A 75 4.95 -28.85 23.02
CA TRP A 75 3.90 -28.49 22.07
C TRP A 75 2.54 -28.26 22.76
N SER A 76 1.64 -27.57 22.07
CA SER A 76 0.34 -27.12 22.58
C SER A 76 -0.63 -28.28 22.84
N PRO A 77 -1.42 -28.29 23.94
CA PRO A 77 -2.30 -29.42 24.24
C PRO A 77 -3.24 -29.77 23.08
N HIS A 78 -3.33 -31.06 22.74
CA HIS A 78 -4.28 -31.55 21.74
C HIS A 78 -5.54 -32.03 22.45
N VAL A 79 -6.70 -31.61 21.96
CA VAL A 79 -7.99 -31.91 22.60
C VAL A 79 -8.87 -32.63 21.59
N ILE A 80 -9.48 -33.73 22.00
CA ILE A 80 -10.43 -34.50 21.19
C ILE A 80 -11.74 -34.69 21.95
N SER A 81 -12.86 -34.82 21.25
CA SER A 81 -14.08 -35.39 21.83
C SER A 81 -13.98 -36.92 21.82
N THR A 82 -14.43 -37.56 22.88
CA THR A 82 -14.45 -39.03 23.00
C THR A 82 -15.81 -39.64 22.67
N ARG A 83 -16.79 -38.81 22.26
CA ARG A 83 -18.11 -39.26 21.81
C ARG A 83 -18.01 -39.96 20.46
N SER A 84 -18.64 -41.13 20.34
CA SER A 84 -18.75 -41.84 19.06
C SER A 84 -19.67 -41.14 18.04
N ASP A 85 -20.56 -40.27 18.52
CA ASP A 85 -21.52 -39.51 17.71
C ASP A 85 -21.14 -38.02 17.58
N PHE A 86 -19.87 -37.67 17.85
CA PHE A 86 -19.41 -36.28 17.70
C PHE A 86 -19.49 -35.83 16.23
N PRO A 87 -20.03 -34.64 15.92
CA PRO A 87 -20.17 -34.20 14.54
C PRO A 87 -18.81 -34.05 13.84
N VAL A 88 -18.72 -34.62 12.65
CA VAL A 88 -17.56 -34.48 11.75
C VAL A 88 -17.80 -33.35 10.75
N GLY A 89 -16.72 -32.79 10.19
CA GLY A 89 -16.82 -31.70 9.20
C GLY A 89 -17.03 -30.31 9.79
N LEU A 90 -16.74 -30.14 11.07
CA LEU A 90 -16.87 -28.85 11.74
C LEU A 90 -15.67 -27.95 11.41
N VAL A 91 -15.91 -26.65 11.25
CA VAL A 91 -14.85 -25.63 11.25
C VAL A 91 -14.05 -25.69 12.55
N HIS A 92 -12.76 -25.32 12.51
CA HIS A 92 -11.84 -25.45 13.65
C HIS A 92 -11.70 -26.89 14.20
N THR A 93 -11.79 -27.90 13.34
CA THR A 93 -11.40 -29.29 13.68
C THR A 93 -10.41 -29.83 12.65
N ASN A 94 -9.42 -30.60 13.10
CA ASN A 94 -8.37 -31.18 12.27
C ASN A 94 -8.21 -32.67 12.59
N LEU A 95 -7.70 -33.46 11.65
CA LEU A 95 -7.23 -34.81 11.95
C LEU A 95 -5.75 -34.75 12.32
N ASP A 96 -5.42 -35.30 13.49
CA ASP A 96 -4.04 -35.40 13.95
C ASP A 96 -3.57 -36.86 13.91
N PRO A 97 -2.61 -37.22 13.03
CA PRO A 97 -2.11 -38.58 12.90
C PRO A 97 -1.34 -39.07 14.13
N ASP A 98 -0.77 -38.17 14.94
CA ASP A 98 0.01 -38.52 16.13
C ASP A 98 -0.87 -38.76 17.37
N VAL A 99 -2.18 -38.53 17.26
CA VAL A 99 -3.17 -38.66 18.35
C VAL A 99 -4.27 -39.66 17.96
N ASP A 100 -3.92 -40.95 17.90
CA ASP A 100 -4.82 -42.07 17.56
C ASP A 100 -5.61 -41.88 16.23
N GLY A 101 -5.19 -40.96 15.34
CA GLY A 101 -5.89 -40.60 14.10
C GLY A 101 -7.24 -39.91 14.32
N GLY A 102 -7.46 -39.30 15.50
CA GLY A 102 -8.73 -38.72 15.90
C GLY A 102 -8.97 -37.28 15.44
N LEU A 103 -10.23 -36.84 15.53
CA LEU A 103 -10.66 -35.46 15.30
C LEU A 103 -10.21 -34.57 16.47
N CYS A 104 -9.17 -33.76 16.25
CA CYS A 104 -8.62 -32.78 17.17
C CYS A 104 -9.28 -31.41 16.99
N LEU A 105 -9.50 -30.71 18.11
CA LEU A 105 -10.15 -29.40 18.15
C LEU A 105 -9.08 -28.30 18.04
N CYS A 106 -9.29 -27.34 17.14
CA CYS A 106 -8.44 -26.16 16.99
C CYS A 106 -8.87 -25.10 18.01
N ILE A 107 -8.34 -25.22 19.23
CA ILE A 107 -8.64 -24.30 20.34
C ILE A 107 -7.71 -23.08 20.34
N TRP A 108 -6.58 -23.19 19.64
CA TRP A 108 -5.47 -22.24 19.69
C TRP A 108 -5.37 -21.49 18.37
N GLU A 109 -5.32 -20.16 18.44
CA GLU A 109 -4.92 -19.30 17.32
C GLU A 109 -3.50 -18.77 17.53
N GLU A 110 -3.06 -18.66 18.79
CA GLU A 110 -1.73 -18.17 19.15
C GLU A 110 -0.63 -19.24 18.99
N ASP A 111 0.59 -18.80 18.71
CA ASP A 111 1.77 -19.68 18.71
C ASP A 111 1.99 -20.28 20.11
N TRP A 112 2.40 -21.55 20.15
CA TRP A 112 2.59 -22.26 21.41
C TRP A 112 3.59 -21.57 22.34
N SER A 113 4.67 -21.00 21.79
CA SER A 113 5.70 -20.36 22.60
C SER A 113 5.19 -19.16 23.39
N ASP A 114 4.29 -18.37 22.81
CA ASP A 114 3.63 -17.25 23.48
C ASP A 114 2.56 -17.75 24.45
N LEU A 115 1.72 -18.69 24.00
CA LEU A 115 0.64 -19.26 24.80
C LEU A 115 1.16 -19.93 26.08
N ALA A 116 2.23 -20.73 25.99
CA ALA A 116 2.81 -21.49 27.09
C ALA A 116 3.29 -20.62 28.26
N THR A 117 3.61 -19.35 28.01
CA THR A 117 4.06 -18.41 29.06
C THR A 117 2.96 -18.11 30.08
N SER A 118 1.70 -18.13 29.65
CA SER A 118 0.55 -17.69 30.44
C SER A 118 -0.56 -18.73 30.55
N LEU A 119 -0.51 -19.82 29.79
CA LEU A 119 -1.54 -20.86 29.82
C LEU A 119 -1.51 -21.64 31.15
N THR A 120 -2.54 -21.42 31.95
CA THR A 120 -2.82 -22.16 33.19
C THR A 120 -3.85 -23.25 32.93
N GLY A 121 -3.95 -24.21 33.86
CA GLY A 121 -4.99 -25.24 33.81
C GLY A 121 -6.42 -24.68 33.81
N GLN A 122 -6.65 -23.58 34.52
CA GLN A 122 -7.96 -22.88 34.50
C GLN A 122 -8.25 -22.33 33.10
N SER A 123 -7.35 -21.52 32.55
CA SER A 123 -7.55 -20.89 31.25
C SER A 123 -7.67 -21.91 30.12
N LEU A 124 -6.97 -23.04 30.21
CA LEU A 124 -7.11 -24.15 29.25
C LEU A 124 -8.55 -24.71 29.26
N ILE A 125 -9.08 -25.06 30.44
CA ILE A 125 -10.44 -25.60 30.55
C ILE A 125 -11.50 -24.58 30.14
N GLU A 126 -11.34 -23.31 30.53
CA GLU A 126 -12.27 -22.24 30.16
C GLU A 126 -12.26 -21.96 28.66
N ARG A 127 -11.10 -22.00 28.00
CA ARG A 127 -10.99 -21.86 26.53
C ARG A 127 -11.65 -23.02 25.79
N ILE A 128 -11.42 -24.26 26.22
CA ILE A 128 -12.10 -25.43 25.63
C ILE A 128 -13.62 -25.28 25.77
N ARG A 129 -14.10 -24.86 26.95
CA ARG A 129 -15.52 -24.59 27.20
C ARG A 129 -16.08 -23.48 26.30
N ALA A 130 -15.35 -22.38 26.13
CA ALA A 130 -15.75 -21.30 25.25
C ALA A 130 -15.83 -21.77 23.79
N TRP A 131 -14.86 -22.57 23.33
CA TRP A 131 -14.85 -23.17 22.00
C TRP A 131 -16.11 -24.00 21.74
N PHE A 132 -16.43 -24.96 22.63
CA PHE A 132 -17.64 -25.77 22.46
C PHE A 132 -18.93 -24.95 22.49
N THR A 133 -18.98 -23.91 23.34
CA THR A 133 -20.15 -23.03 23.44
C THR A 133 -20.34 -22.22 22.16
N ALA A 134 -19.27 -21.63 21.63
CA ALA A 134 -19.29 -20.89 20.36
C ALA A 134 -19.61 -21.80 19.17
N MET A 135 -19.06 -23.02 19.13
CA MET A 135 -19.41 -24.02 18.11
C MET A 135 -20.88 -24.41 18.15
N ALA A 136 -21.43 -24.66 19.34
CA ALA A 136 -22.84 -24.98 19.50
C ALA A 136 -23.76 -23.86 18.99
N ALA A 137 -23.37 -22.60 19.22
CA ALA A 137 -24.08 -21.42 18.72
C ALA A 137 -23.86 -21.18 17.22
N GLY A 138 -22.74 -21.65 16.66
CA GLY A 138 -22.32 -21.37 15.28
C GLY A 138 -21.65 -20.01 15.12
N THR A 139 -21.12 -19.42 16.20
CA THR A 139 -20.55 -18.06 16.25
C THR A 139 -19.03 -18.05 16.35
N ILE A 140 -18.36 -19.13 15.90
CA ILE A 140 -16.89 -19.20 16.00
C ILE A 140 -16.19 -18.30 14.97
N HIS A 141 -16.93 -17.85 13.96
CA HIS A 141 -16.53 -16.80 13.03
C HIS A 141 -17.51 -15.62 13.12
N ASP A 142 -17.01 -14.41 12.94
CA ASP A 142 -17.88 -13.25 12.64
C ASP A 142 -18.39 -13.37 11.20
N ASP A 143 -19.63 -12.91 10.93
CA ASP A 143 -20.25 -12.94 9.58
C ASP A 143 -19.41 -12.23 8.49
N ASP A 144 -18.54 -11.30 8.90
CA ASP A 144 -17.65 -10.49 8.05
C ASP A 144 -16.19 -10.97 8.04
N GLN A 145 -15.85 -12.03 8.78
CA GLN A 145 -14.49 -12.57 8.82
C GLN A 145 -14.22 -13.30 7.49
N PHE A 146 -13.22 -12.84 6.73
CA PHE A 146 -12.65 -13.71 5.70
C PHE A 146 -12.19 -14.99 6.38
N LEU A 147 -12.63 -16.15 5.89
CA LEU A 147 -12.13 -17.45 6.32
C LEU A 147 -10.63 -17.50 6.01
N GLU A 148 -9.80 -16.98 6.91
CA GLU A 148 -8.37 -17.18 6.87
C GLU A 148 -8.15 -18.69 6.96
N PRO A 149 -7.42 -19.31 6.02
CA PRO A 149 -7.04 -20.69 6.19
C PRO A 149 -6.24 -20.74 7.50
N LEU A 150 -6.73 -21.45 8.53
CA LEU A 150 -5.95 -21.72 9.73
C LEU A 150 -4.63 -22.35 9.26
N ILE A 151 -3.56 -21.56 9.26
CA ILE A 151 -2.26 -21.99 8.77
C ILE A 151 -1.70 -22.92 9.83
N LEU A 152 -1.94 -24.22 9.66
CA LEU A 152 -1.27 -25.22 10.49
C LEU A 152 0.23 -25.15 10.24
N THR A 153 0.97 -24.87 11.30
CA THR A 153 2.43 -24.91 11.32
C THR A 153 2.89 -26.31 10.89
N GLY A 154 3.51 -26.43 9.72
CA GLY A 154 4.02 -27.71 9.20
C GLY A 154 3.22 -28.35 8.05
N SER A 155 2.18 -27.70 7.52
CA SER A 155 1.48 -28.19 6.32
C SER A 155 2.26 -27.93 5.02
N ASN A 156 2.16 -28.85 4.07
CA ASN A 156 2.62 -28.61 2.70
C ASN A 156 1.83 -27.46 2.07
N THR A 157 2.48 -26.68 1.20
CA THR A 157 1.91 -25.43 0.67
C THR A 157 2.06 -25.33 -0.83
N LEU A 158 0.93 -25.11 -1.51
CA LEU A 158 0.84 -24.78 -2.92
C LEU A 158 0.70 -23.27 -3.08
N ILE A 159 1.62 -22.63 -3.80
CA ILE A 159 1.55 -21.21 -4.16
C ILE A 159 1.09 -21.10 -5.61
N ILE A 160 -0.10 -20.54 -5.83
CA ILE A 160 -0.71 -20.42 -7.16
C ILE A 160 -0.56 -18.99 -7.73
N PRO A 161 -0.53 -18.80 -9.06
CA PRO A 161 -0.53 -17.48 -9.69
C PRO A 161 -1.75 -16.63 -9.31
N ALA A 162 -1.59 -15.31 -9.40
CA ALA A 162 -2.68 -14.36 -9.23
C ALA A 162 -3.71 -14.43 -10.39
N GLY A 163 -4.97 -14.06 -10.13
CA GLY A 163 -6.05 -14.01 -11.13
C GLY A 163 -6.78 -15.34 -11.37
N GLU A 164 -7.58 -15.41 -12.44
CA GLU A 164 -8.32 -16.61 -12.84
C GLU A 164 -7.36 -17.72 -13.30
N MET A 165 -7.59 -18.95 -12.85
CA MET A 165 -6.73 -20.09 -13.14
C MET A 165 -7.51 -21.15 -13.92
N GLU A 166 -7.22 -21.22 -15.21
CA GLU A 166 -7.50 -22.38 -16.06
C GLU A 166 -6.11 -22.89 -16.49
N GLY A 167 -5.82 -24.18 -16.29
CA GLY A 167 -4.50 -24.78 -16.54
C GLY A 167 -4.02 -24.66 -18.00
N PRO A 168 -2.83 -25.18 -18.35
CA PRO A 168 -1.98 -26.07 -17.55
C PRO A 168 -1.19 -25.34 -16.44
N TRP A 169 -0.81 -26.11 -15.43
CA TRP A 169 0.00 -25.66 -14.30
C TRP A 169 1.44 -26.14 -14.49
N HIS A 170 2.40 -25.23 -14.39
CA HIS A 170 3.82 -25.58 -14.45
C HIS A 170 4.46 -25.32 -13.09
N ILE A 171 5.29 -26.23 -12.59
CA ILE A 171 6.02 -25.99 -11.34
C ILE A 171 7.21 -25.08 -11.65
N ASP A 172 7.25 -23.88 -11.06
CA ASP A 172 8.41 -22.99 -11.12
C ASP A 172 9.39 -23.19 -9.96
N MET A 173 8.89 -23.69 -8.83
CA MET A 173 9.72 -23.95 -7.66
C MET A 173 9.11 -25.06 -6.79
N ALA A 174 9.93 -26.01 -6.34
CA ALA A 174 9.58 -27.03 -5.34
C ALA A 174 10.70 -27.15 -4.32
N LEU A 175 10.48 -26.67 -3.10
CA LEU A 175 11.46 -26.63 -2.02
C LEU A 175 10.97 -27.43 -0.81
N LYS A 176 11.90 -28.05 -0.09
CA LYS A 176 11.61 -28.76 1.15
C LYS A 176 12.06 -27.94 2.35
N HIS A 177 11.10 -27.51 3.16
CA HIS A 177 11.37 -26.77 4.40
C HIS A 177 11.02 -27.61 5.62
N ARG A 178 12.06 -28.19 6.26
CA ARG A 178 11.92 -29.14 7.38
C ARG A 178 11.12 -30.38 6.96
N THR A 179 9.91 -30.55 7.51
CA THR A 179 9.00 -31.68 7.23
C THR A 179 7.95 -31.35 6.16
N CYS A 180 7.85 -30.10 5.70
CA CYS A 180 6.86 -29.69 4.71
C CYS A 180 7.48 -29.24 3.38
N SER A 181 6.72 -29.45 2.31
CA SER A 181 7.07 -29.06 0.96
C SER A 181 6.35 -27.77 0.58
N ILE A 182 7.04 -26.88 -0.12
CA ILE A 182 6.48 -25.66 -0.71
C ILE A 182 6.65 -25.77 -2.21
N VAL A 183 5.52 -25.81 -2.93
CA VAL A 183 5.51 -25.87 -4.39
C VAL A 183 4.81 -24.63 -4.91
N SER A 184 5.49 -23.90 -5.78
CA SER A 184 4.93 -22.76 -6.51
C SER A 184 4.63 -23.18 -7.95
N MET A 185 3.55 -22.60 -8.46
CA MET A 185 3.08 -22.80 -9.83
C MET A 185 3.19 -21.51 -10.65
N SER A 186 3.43 -21.68 -11.94
CA SER A 186 3.40 -20.67 -12.98
C SER A 186 2.41 -21.05 -14.08
N ARG A 187 1.89 -20.04 -14.79
CA ARG A 187 1.01 -20.22 -15.98
C ARG A 187 1.77 -20.58 -17.25
N ALA A 188 3.07 -20.25 -17.28
CA ALA A 188 3.95 -20.55 -18.39
C ALA A 188 5.07 -21.46 -17.89
N GLU A 189 5.56 -22.32 -18.77
CA GLU A 189 6.70 -23.17 -18.47
C GLU A 189 7.92 -22.31 -18.10
N PRO A 190 8.53 -22.53 -16.93
CA PRO A 190 9.67 -21.74 -16.47
C PRO A 190 10.94 -22.09 -17.28
N GLU A 191 11.75 -21.09 -17.61
CA GLU A 191 13.04 -21.32 -18.30
C GLU A 191 14.04 -22.09 -17.42
N THR A 192 13.99 -21.90 -16.10
CA THR A 192 14.91 -22.56 -15.16
C THR A 192 14.18 -22.82 -13.84
N PRO A 193 13.48 -23.95 -13.71
CA PRO A 193 12.81 -24.27 -12.47
C PRO A 193 13.79 -24.63 -11.36
N ILE A 194 13.36 -24.43 -10.11
CA ILE A 194 14.15 -24.76 -8.92
C ILE A 194 13.52 -25.95 -8.22
N PHE A 195 14.20 -27.10 -8.21
CA PHE A 195 13.67 -28.34 -7.62
C PHE A 195 14.62 -28.92 -6.58
N GLU A 196 14.12 -29.08 -5.35
CA GLU A 196 14.69 -29.99 -4.33
C GLU A 196 13.89 -31.29 -4.23
N GLU A 197 12.61 -31.25 -4.60
CA GLU A 197 11.72 -32.41 -4.72
C GLU A 197 11.11 -32.45 -6.12
N ASP A 198 11.00 -33.64 -6.69
CA ASP A 198 10.45 -33.87 -8.03
C ASP A 198 9.00 -34.35 -7.92
N PHE A 199 8.09 -33.60 -8.54
CA PHE A 199 6.66 -33.87 -8.53
C PHE A 199 6.14 -34.15 -9.95
N ALA A 200 5.18 -35.05 -10.05
CA ALA A 200 4.36 -35.26 -11.23
C ALA A 200 2.97 -34.69 -10.96
N VAL A 201 2.57 -33.66 -11.71
CA VAL A 201 1.33 -32.92 -11.48
C VAL A 201 0.20 -33.54 -12.28
N TYR A 202 -0.85 -33.97 -11.60
CA TYR A 202 -2.15 -34.25 -12.20
C TYR A 202 -3.12 -33.14 -11.83
N SER A 203 -3.60 -32.37 -12.82
CA SER A 203 -4.35 -31.12 -12.56
C SER A 203 -5.69 -30.98 -13.32
N PRO A 204 -6.67 -31.86 -13.08
CA PRO A 204 -7.94 -31.80 -13.79
C PRO A 204 -8.83 -30.62 -13.33
N CYS A 205 -9.68 -30.16 -14.25
CA CYS A 205 -10.75 -29.19 -13.97
C CYS A 205 -12.10 -29.92 -13.89
N LEU A 206 -12.78 -29.78 -12.76
CA LEU A 206 -14.10 -30.37 -12.53
C LEU A 206 -15.20 -29.55 -13.22
N PRO A 207 -16.39 -30.13 -13.46
CA PRO A 207 -17.55 -29.39 -13.93
C PRO A 207 -17.92 -28.22 -13.01
N SER A 208 -18.49 -27.14 -13.57
CA SER A 208 -18.94 -25.97 -12.81
C SER A 208 -20.05 -26.31 -11.80
N GLN A 209 -19.85 -25.93 -10.55
CA GLN A 209 -20.74 -26.23 -9.43
C GLN A 209 -21.50 -25.00 -8.97
N VAL A 210 -22.81 -25.16 -8.68
CA VAL A 210 -23.55 -24.12 -7.95
C VAL A 210 -23.07 -24.13 -6.50
N HIS A 211 -22.69 -22.97 -5.97
CA HIS A 211 -22.17 -22.83 -4.62
C HIS A 211 -23.07 -23.55 -3.59
N ARG A 212 -22.50 -24.53 -2.89
CA ARG A 212 -23.08 -25.30 -1.79
C ARG A 212 -22.05 -25.38 -0.67
N GLY A 213 -22.52 -25.54 0.58
CA GLY A 213 -21.61 -25.77 1.72
C GLY A 213 -20.74 -27.00 1.45
N LEU A 214 -19.43 -26.86 1.65
CA LEU A 214 -18.48 -27.94 1.40
C LEU A 214 -18.72 -29.11 2.35
N SER A 215 -18.70 -30.31 1.77
CA SER A 215 -18.53 -31.59 2.44
C SER A 215 -17.15 -31.68 3.11
N ASN A 216 -17.01 -32.61 4.07
CA ASN A 216 -15.76 -32.93 4.77
C ASN A 216 -14.55 -33.02 3.83
N THR A 217 -13.40 -32.49 4.26
CA THR A 217 -12.11 -32.67 3.57
C THR A 217 -11.77 -34.17 3.47
N PRO A 218 -11.53 -34.72 2.27
CA PRO A 218 -11.15 -36.11 2.11
C PRO A 218 -9.66 -36.34 2.45
N TYR A 219 -9.37 -37.48 3.09
CA TYR A 219 -8.03 -37.89 3.55
C TYR A 219 -7.58 -39.24 2.96
N ASP A 220 -8.38 -39.81 2.06
CA ASP A 220 -8.05 -40.99 1.28
C ASP A 220 -8.66 -40.90 -0.11
N LEU A 221 -8.08 -41.65 -1.04
CA LEU A 221 -8.45 -41.57 -2.46
C LEU A 221 -9.88 -42.06 -2.72
N GLY A 222 -10.40 -42.99 -1.90
CA GLY A 222 -11.78 -43.47 -2.00
C GLY A 222 -12.80 -42.39 -1.63
N ALA A 223 -12.55 -41.66 -0.54
CA ALA A 223 -13.38 -40.53 -0.13
C ALA A 223 -13.34 -39.40 -1.18
N LEU A 224 -12.16 -39.06 -1.70
CA LEU A 224 -12.04 -38.02 -2.73
C LEU A 224 -12.72 -38.42 -4.04
N GLN A 225 -12.59 -39.67 -4.48
CA GLN A 225 -13.31 -40.18 -5.67
C GLN A 225 -14.82 -40.07 -5.50
N SER A 226 -15.35 -40.45 -4.33
CA SER A 226 -16.79 -40.36 -4.05
C SER A 226 -17.29 -38.92 -4.15
N LEU A 227 -16.54 -37.98 -3.57
CA LEU A 227 -16.82 -36.55 -3.67
C LEU A 227 -16.75 -36.06 -5.13
N CYS A 228 -15.71 -36.44 -5.89
CA CYS A 228 -15.59 -36.05 -7.29
C CYS A 228 -16.76 -36.57 -8.14
N LEU A 229 -17.21 -37.81 -7.91
CA LEU A 229 -18.36 -38.40 -8.60
C LEU A 229 -19.66 -37.65 -8.31
N GLU A 230 -19.88 -37.20 -7.06
CA GLU A 230 -21.01 -36.34 -6.70
C GLU A 230 -20.98 -35.00 -7.46
N LEU A 231 -19.77 -34.49 -7.75
CA LEU A 231 -19.55 -33.29 -8.55
C LEU A 231 -19.55 -33.57 -10.06
N GLY A 232 -19.82 -34.81 -10.48
CA GLY A 232 -19.91 -35.21 -11.89
C GLY A 232 -18.56 -35.44 -12.58
N PHE A 233 -17.51 -35.77 -11.83
CA PHE A 233 -16.16 -36.04 -12.34
C PHE A 233 -15.63 -37.40 -11.87
N ASN A 234 -15.14 -38.23 -12.79
CA ASN A 234 -14.53 -39.52 -12.46
C ASN A 234 -13.01 -39.38 -12.29
N LEU A 235 -12.56 -39.13 -11.05
CA LEU A 235 -11.15 -38.88 -10.74
C LEU A 235 -10.26 -40.09 -11.06
N ILE A 236 -10.69 -41.30 -10.70
CA ILE A 236 -9.90 -42.52 -10.88
C ILE A 236 -9.67 -42.86 -12.36
N GLU A 237 -10.67 -42.66 -13.22
CA GLU A 237 -10.53 -42.90 -14.66
C GLU A 237 -9.51 -41.93 -15.28
N GLY A 238 -9.59 -40.65 -14.92
CA GLY A 238 -8.64 -39.64 -15.37
C GLY A 238 -7.22 -39.88 -14.83
N LEU A 239 -7.09 -40.26 -13.55
CA LEU A 239 -5.81 -40.58 -12.93
C LEU A 239 -5.16 -41.82 -13.56
N LYS A 240 -5.96 -42.84 -13.91
CA LYS A 240 -5.48 -44.01 -14.66
C LYS A 240 -4.93 -43.62 -16.02
N ALA A 241 -5.65 -42.78 -16.77
CA ALA A 241 -5.19 -42.32 -18.08
C ALA A 241 -3.86 -41.57 -17.95
N TRP A 242 -3.77 -40.66 -16.98
CA TRP A 242 -2.57 -39.88 -16.67
C TRP A 242 -1.36 -40.76 -16.30
N LEU A 243 -1.53 -41.75 -15.43
CA LEU A 243 -0.45 -42.67 -15.03
C LEU A 243 0.14 -43.48 -16.21
N LEU A 244 -0.63 -43.70 -17.26
CA LEU A 244 -0.23 -44.50 -18.42
C LEU A 244 0.45 -43.67 -19.52
N GLU A 245 0.56 -42.35 -19.36
CA GLU A 245 1.27 -41.49 -20.31
C GLU A 245 2.78 -41.70 -20.20
N SER A 246 3.47 -41.73 -21.35
CA SER A 246 4.90 -42.05 -21.40
C SER A 246 5.79 -41.10 -20.60
N GLU A 247 5.38 -39.84 -20.44
CA GLU A 247 6.10 -38.83 -19.66
C GLU A 247 6.08 -39.13 -18.15
N HIS A 248 4.98 -39.71 -17.65
CA HIS A 248 4.81 -39.99 -16.22
C HIS A 248 5.38 -41.34 -15.81
N LEU A 249 5.47 -42.28 -16.76
CA LEU A 249 6.19 -43.55 -16.59
C LEU A 249 7.71 -43.35 -16.51
N ALA A 250 8.24 -42.32 -17.20
CA ALA A 250 9.64 -41.95 -17.10
C ALA A 250 9.97 -41.45 -15.69
N SER A 251 10.96 -42.08 -15.05
CA SER A 251 11.39 -41.75 -13.67
C SER A 251 10.27 -41.83 -12.62
N ALA A 252 9.22 -42.61 -12.85
CA ALA A 252 8.07 -42.73 -11.95
C ALA A 252 8.44 -43.14 -10.51
N ALA A 253 9.52 -43.91 -10.34
CA ALA A 253 10.04 -44.33 -9.03
C ALA A 253 10.64 -43.18 -8.20
N HIS A 254 10.99 -42.05 -8.84
CA HIS A 254 11.64 -40.92 -8.19
C HIS A 254 10.77 -39.67 -8.08
N ARG A 255 9.61 -39.66 -8.76
CA ARG A 255 8.66 -38.56 -8.76
C ARG A 255 7.54 -38.82 -7.77
N ARG A 256 7.08 -37.78 -7.08
CA ARG A 256 5.91 -37.85 -6.17
C ARG A 256 4.65 -37.35 -6.89
N PRO A 257 3.50 -38.01 -6.74
CA PRO A 257 2.26 -37.52 -7.33
C PRO A 257 1.73 -36.30 -6.58
N LEU A 258 1.47 -35.21 -7.31
CA LEU A 258 0.81 -34.00 -6.80
C LEU A 258 -0.52 -33.80 -7.54
N LEU A 259 -1.62 -33.90 -6.80
CA LEU A 259 -2.97 -33.75 -7.34
C LEU A 259 -3.47 -32.33 -7.12
N ILE A 260 -3.91 -31.64 -8.17
CA ILE A 260 -4.46 -30.27 -8.11
C ILE A 260 -5.83 -30.23 -8.78
N LEU A 261 -6.90 -30.21 -8.00
CA LEU A 261 -8.27 -30.18 -8.52
C LEU A 261 -8.76 -28.73 -8.60
N THR A 262 -9.18 -28.30 -9.79
CA THR A 262 -9.83 -26.99 -9.97
C THR A 262 -11.35 -27.17 -10.02
N VAL A 263 -12.08 -26.50 -9.13
CA VAL A 263 -13.54 -26.58 -9.00
C VAL A 263 -14.16 -25.21 -9.28
N PRO A 264 -14.62 -24.93 -10.51
CA PRO A 264 -15.29 -23.67 -10.82
C PRO A 264 -16.61 -23.54 -10.06
N LYS A 265 -16.86 -22.38 -9.44
CA LYS A 265 -18.09 -22.11 -8.69
C LYS A 265 -18.92 -21.00 -9.33
N ARG A 266 -20.24 -21.17 -9.34
CA ARG A 266 -21.25 -20.17 -9.75
C ARG A 266 -22.29 -19.99 -8.65
N ARG A 267 -22.82 -18.77 -8.49
CA ARG A 267 -23.82 -18.46 -7.45
C ARG A 267 -25.24 -18.94 -7.80
N THR A 268 -25.55 -19.02 -9.09
CA THR A 268 -26.86 -19.46 -9.59
C THR A 268 -26.68 -20.47 -10.72
N VAL A 269 -27.71 -21.28 -10.99
CA VAL A 269 -27.69 -22.32 -12.05
C VAL A 269 -27.42 -21.73 -13.43
N GLU A 270 -27.87 -20.50 -13.70
CA GLU A 270 -27.68 -19.79 -14.96
C GLU A 270 -26.56 -18.72 -14.88
N GLY A 271 -25.87 -18.62 -13.75
CA GLY A 271 -24.79 -17.64 -13.54
C GLY A 271 -23.47 -18.06 -14.18
N VAL A 272 -22.61 -17.07 -14.43
CA VAL A 272 -21.21 -17.30 -14.83
C VAL A 272 -20.39 -17.83 -13.64
N ASN A 273 -19.27 -18.50 -13.94
CA ASN A 273 -18.30 -18.86 -12.91
C ASN A 273 -17.75 -17.58 -12.26
N GLU A 274 -17.71 -17.54 -10.93
CA GLU A 274 -17.19 -16.40 -10.17
C GLU A 274 -15.72 -16.63 -9.78
N LYS A 275 -15.45 -17.55 -8.85
CA LYS A 275 -14.10 -17.87 -8.39
C LYS A 275 -13.93 -19.38 -8.22
N PRO A 276 -12.93 -20.00 -8.85
CA PRO A 276 -12.67 -21.42 -8.65
C PRO A 276 -12.12 -21.69 -7.25
N GLU A 277 -12.46 -22.84 -6.71
CA GLU A 277 -11.79 -23.42 -5.55
C GLU A 277 -10.72 -24.39 -6.03
N ILE A 278 -9.55 -24.38 -5.37
CA ILE A 278 -8.43 -25.24 -5.70
C ILE A 278 -8.18 -26.18 -4.53
N TRP A 279 -8.16 -27.48 -4.79
CA TRP A 279 -7.75 -28.50 -3.82
C TRP A 279 -6.41 -29.10 -4.25
N CYS A 280 -5.53 -29.35 -3.29
CA CYS A 280 -4.22 -29.90 -3.57
C CYS A 280 -3.88 -31.02 -2.60
N TYR A 281 -3.34 -32.13 -3.10
CA TYR A 281 -3.02 -33.31 -2.31
C TYR A 281 -1.75 -34.02 -2.78
N THR A 282 -1.07 -34.68 -1.85
CA THR A 282 -0.11 -35.76 -2.14
C THR A 282 -0.70 -37.11 -1.72
N LEU A 283 -0.38 -38.18 -2.45
CA LEU A 283 -0.97 -39.53 -2.25
C LEU A 283 -0.04 -40.52 -1.52
N GLY A 284 1.05 -40.01 -0.93
CA GLY A 284 2.13 -40.82 -0.37
C GLY A 284 2.92 -41.58 -1.44
N GLY A 285 4.21 -41.83 -1.19
CA GLY A 285 5.02 -42.64 -2.10
C GLY A 285 5.37 -41.98 -3.44
N SER A 286 5.83 -42.80 -4.38
CA SER A 286 6.19 -42.41 -5.75
C SER A 286 5.05 -42.62 -6.75
N VAL A 287 5.16 -42.03 -7.96
CA VAL A 287 4.21 -42.25 -9.06
C VAL A 287 4.14 -43.74 -9.42
N ALA A 288 5.28 -44.44 -9.38
CA ALA A 288 5.36 -45.88 -9.59
C ALA A 288 4.52 -46.66 -8.55
N GLU A 289 4.73 -46.37 -7.27
CA GLU A 289 3.99 -47.01 -6.17
C GLU A 289 2.48 -46.73 -6.26
N LEU A 290 2.09 -45.50 -6.65
CA LEU A 290 0.68 -45.18 -6.86
C LEU A 290 0.06 -46.03 -7.97
N GLY A 291 0.74 -46.18 -9.10
CA GLY A 291 0.25 -46.99 -10.22
C GLY A 291 0.20 -48.49 -9.91
N GLU A 292 1.12 -49.01 -9.09
CA GLU A 292 1.07 -50.39 -8.60
C GLU A 292 -0.09 -50.63 -7.62
N ARG A 293 -0.33 -49.68 -6.70
CA ARG A 293 -1.47 -49.73 -5.75
C ARG A 293 -2.82 -49.64 -6.44
N LEU A 294 -2.88 -48.95 -7.59
CA LEU A 294 -4.04 -48.91 -8.47
C LEU A 294 -4.13 -50.10 -9.43
N ASP A 295 -3.18 -51.04 -9.38
CA ASP A 295 -3.09 -52.21 -10.25
C ASP A 295 -3.02 -51.88 -11.75
N VAL A 296 -2.41 -50.74 -12.12
CA VAL A 296 -2.33 -50.27 -13.52
C VAL A 296 -0.92 -50.25 -14.09
N THR A 297 0.11 -50.17 -13.24
CA THR A 297 1.52 -50.25 -13.63
C THR A 297 2.23 -51.38 -12.89
N ILE A 298 3.42 -51.71 -13.36
CA ILE A 298 4.38 -52.60 -12.71
C ILE A 298 5.77 -51.99 -12.83
N THR A 299 6.56 -52.06 -11.76
CA THR A 299 7.93 -51.55 -11.74
C THR A 299 8.93 -52.69 -11.54
N GLU A 300 9.87 -52.83 -12.48
CA GLU A 300 11.01 -53.76 -12.40
C GLU A 300 12.30 -53.00 -12.70
N ASP A 301 13.35 -53.19 -11.89
CA ASP A 301 14.66 -52.53 -12.05
C ASP A 301 14.56 -51.00 -12.31
N ASP A 302 13.82 -50.28 -11.45
CA ASP A 302 13.51 -48.83 -11.54
C ASP A 302 12.79 -48.40 -12.83
N THR A 303 12.36 -49.34 -13.67
CA THR A 303 11.61 -49.09 -14.90
C THR A 303 10.14 -49.39 -14.67
N THR A 304 9.29 -48.37 -14.81
CA THR A 304 7.83 -48.50 -14.63
C THR A 304 7.15 -48.62 -15.99
N ALA A 305 6.28 -49.62 -16.15
CA ALA A 305 5.56 -49.88 -17.39
C ALA A 305 4.07 -50.17 -17.13
N PRO A 306 3.19 -49.99 -18.13
CA PRO A 306 1.79 -50.42 -18.05
C PRO A 306 1.65 -51.91 -17.78
N LYS A 307 0.76 -52.29 -16.86
CA LYS A 307 0.47 -53.69 -16.54
C LYS A 307 -0.53 -54.27 -17.53
N VAL A 308 -0.13 -55.30 -18.28
CA VAL A 308 -0.91 -55.90 -19.40
C VAL A 308 -2.26 -56.48 -18.96
N LEU A 309 -2.35 -56.99 -17.72
CA LEU A 309 -3.59 -57.55 -17.12
C LEU A 309 -4.02 -56.78 -15.86
N GLY A 310 -3.68 -55.49 -15.78
CA GLY A 310 -4.06 -54.66 -14.64
C GLY A 310 -5.54 -54.31 -14.62
N ASP A 311 -6.18 -54.40 -13.45
CA ASP A 311 -7.56 -53.98 -13.24
C ASP A 311 -7.71 -53.12 -11.98
N ILE A 312 -8.09 -51.86 -12.18
CA ILE A 312 -8.26 -50.88 -11.10
C ILE A 312 -9.39 -51.26 -10.14
N SER A 313 -10.29 -52.16 -10.53
CA SER A 313 -11.31 -52.71 -9.62
C SER A 313 -10.71 -53.52 -8.46
N ASN A 314 -9.46 -53.98 -8.62
CA ASN A 314 -8.70 -54.67 -7.57
C ASN A 314 -8.09 -53.69 -6.55
N ALA A 315 -8.09 -52.39 -6.83
CA ALA A 315 -7.44 -51.39 -5.98
C ALA A 315 -8.27 -51.05 -4.74
N GLU A 316 -7.67 -51.14 -3.56
CA GLU A 316 -8.28 -50.69 -2.31
C GLU A 316 -8.07 -49.18 -2.12
N LEU A 317 -8.92 -48.35 -2.75
CA LEU A 317 -8.75 -46.89 -2.80
C LEU A 317 -8.66 -46.22 -1.42
N SER A 318 -9.46 -46.68 -0.45
CA SER A 318 -9.45 -46.12 0.92
C SER A 318 -8.17 -46.43 1.71
N SER A 319 -7.33 -47.37 1.24
CA SER A 319 -5.99 -47.58 1.80
C SER A 319 -5.01 -46.49 1.39
N ILE A 320 -5.26 -45.78 0.27
CA ILE A 320 -4.38 -44.74 -0.28
C ILE A 320 -4.65 -43.45 0.47
N ARG A 321 -3.87 -43.22 1.54
CA ARG A 321 -3.92 -41.99 2.34
C ARG A 321 -3.47 -40.78 1.53
N MET A 322 -4.09 -39.65 1.83
CA MET A 322 -3.84 -38.39 1.16
C MET A 322 -3.54 -37.30 2.19
N ASP A 323 -2.52 -36.50 1.90
CA ASP A 323 -2.20 -35.33 2.70
C ASP A 323 -2.74 -34.08 1.97
N PRO A 324 -3.72 -33.35 2.54
CA PRO A 324 -4.18 -32.10 1.97
C PRO A 324 -3.13 -30.99 2.10
N TRP A 325 -3.02 -30.16 1.07
CA TRP A 325 -2.11 -29.03 1.01
C TRP A 325 -2.85 -27.72 1.23
N ARG A 326 -2.19 -26.79 1.90
CA ARG A 326 -2.62 -25.39 1.96
C ARG A 326 -2.43 -24.74 0.59
N VAL A 327 -3.45 -24.07 0.08
CA VAL A 327 -3.36 -23.33 -1.19
C VAL A 327 -3.35 -21.82 -0.91
N VAL A 328 -2.30 -21.14 -1.37
CA VAL A 328 -2.10 -19.69 -1.22
C VAL A 328 -1.93 -19.06 -2.59
N GLN A 329 -2.62 -17.95 -2.84
CA GLN A 329 -2.51 -17.22 -4.10
C GLN A 329 -1.45 -16.11 -4.02
N ARG A 330 -0.64 -15.95 -5.07
CA ARG A 330 0.27 -14.80 -5.21
C ARG A 330 -0.54 -13.50 -5.29
N LEU A 331 0.02 -12.41 -4.76
CA LEU A 331 -0.66 -11.12 -4.71
C LEU A 331 -0.68 -10.42 -6.07
N ASP A 332 -1.87 -10.00 -6.51
CA ASP A 332 -2.05 -8.96 -7.53
C ASP A 332 -2.35 -7.59 -6.87
N ARG A 333 -2.61 -6.57 -7.70
CA ARG A 333 -2.98 -5.23 -7.23
C ARG A 333 -4.28 -5.22 -6.43
N SER A 334 -5.26 -6.04 -6.80
CA SER A 334 -6.55 -6.07 -6.11
C SER A 334 -6.39 -6.64 -4.70
N ALA A 335 -5.72 -7.78 -4.57
CA ALA A 335 -5.39 -8.37 -3.28
C ALA A 335 -4.53 -7.42 -2.43
N ALA A 336 -3.52 -6.78 -3.04
CA ALA A 336 -2.68 -5.81 -2.34
C ALA A 336 -3.47 -4.61 -1.77
N ARG A 337 -4.49 -4.12 -2.48
CA ARG A 337 -5.37 -3.05 -1.96
C ARG A 337 -6.17 -3.51 -0.75
N VAL A 338 -6.66 -4.75 -0.74
CA VAL A 338 -7.39 -5.33 0.41
C VAL A 338 -6.45 -5.44 1.63
N PHE A 339 -5.28 -6.06 1.47
CA PHE A 339 -4.33 -6.23 2.58
C PHE A 339 -3.74 -4.91 3.11
N SER A 340 -3.67 -3.88 2.28
CA SER A 340 -3.16 -2.56 2.68
C SER A 340 -4.24 -1.61 3.21
N GLY A 341 -5.51 -2.01 3.22
CA GLY A 341 -6.62 -1.15 3.63
C GLY A 341 -6.86 0.04 2.67
N SER A 342 -6.50 -0.10 1.40
CA SER A 342 -6.72 0.94 0.39
C SER A 342 -8.22 1.10 0.09
N SER A 343 -8.70 2.34 0.04
CA SER A 343 -10.09 2.67 -0.28
C SER A 343 -10.43 2.58 -1.77
N ARG A 344 -9.44 2.32 -2.63
CA ARG A 344 -9.62 2.25 -4.09
C ARG A 344 -10.08 0.85 -4.51
N ALA A 345 -11.14 0.78 -5.32
CA ALA A 345 -11.60 -0.48 -5.88
C ALA A 345 -10.84 -0.92 -7.15
N GLN A 346 -10.29 0.05 -7.89
CA GLN A 346 -9.70 -0.17 -9.22
C GLN A 346 -8.27 0.37 -9.31
N ASP A 347 -7.57 -0.08 -10.34
CA ASP A 347 -6.26 0.44 -10.71
C ASP A 347 -6.31 1.95 -10.93
N THR A 348 -5.25 2.61 -10.54
CA THR A 348 -5.10 4.07 -10.56
C THR A 348 -3.87 4.38 -11.41
N PRO A 349 -4.03 4.79 -12.68
CA PRO A 349 -2.90 5.13 -13.54
C PRO A 349 -2.17 6.36 -12.99
N LEU A 350 -0.89 6.20 -12.65
CA LEU A 350 -0.07 7.26 -12.05
C LEU A 350 1.12 7.59 -12.96
N LEU A 351 1.52 8.86 -12.97
CA LEU A 351 2.75 9.32 -13.62
C LEU A 351 3.68 9.88 -12.55
N GLY A 352 4.90 9.36 -12.45
CA GLY A 352 5.95 9.87 -11.57
C GLY A 352 7.11 10.44 -12.38
N ILE A 353 7.42 11.72 -12.18
CA ILE A 353 8.56 12.41 -12.80
C ILE A 353 9.67 12.55 -11.77
N GLY A 354 10.78 11.86 -11.99
CA GLY A 354 11.87 11.69 -11.03
C GLY A 354 11.79 10.33 -10.35
N ALA A 355 12.74 9.46 -10.65
CA ALA A 355 12.96 8.13 -10.07
C ALA A 355 14.09 8.16 -9.01
N GLY A 356 14.28 9.31 -8.36
CA GLY A 356 15.26 9.55 -7.30
C GLY A 356 14.83 9.05 -5.92
N ALA A 357 15.31 9.68 -4.86
CA ALA A 357 15.06 9.24 -3.47
C ALA A 357 13.56 9.22 -3.12
N ILE A 358 12.83 10.31 -3.38
CA ILE A 358 11.39 10.37 -3.11
C ILE A 358 10.63 9.46 -4.06
N GLY A 359 10.81 9.65 -5.38
CA GLY A 359 10.01 8.94 -6.38
C GLY A 359 10.15 7.43 -6.32
N SER A 360 11.37 6.89 -6.12
CA SER A 360 11.57 5.44 -6.02
C SER A 360 10.92 4.83 -4.77
N ASN A 361 11.07 5.46 -3.60
CA ASN A 361 10.47 4.99 -2.36
C ASN A 361 8.95 5.13 -2.37
N VAL A 362 8.42 6.29 -2.77
CA VAL A 362 6.97 6.53 -2.85
C VAL A 362 6.29 5.58 -3.83
N ALA A 363 6.85 5.39 -5.02
CA ALA A 363 6.27 4.48 -6.01
C ALA A 363 6.31 3.02 -5.53
N THR A 364 7.34 2.63 -4.77
CA THR A 364 7.44 1.28 -4.18
C THR A 364 6.39 1.06 -3.10
N ILE A 365 6.22 2.00 -2.17
CA ILE A 365 5.19 1.92 -1.11
C ILE A 365 3.79 1.93 -1.73
N ALA A 366 3.54 2.79 -2.72
CA ALA A 366 2.27 2.84 -3.44
C ALA A 366 1.98 1.53 -4.17
N THR A 367 2.96 0.94 -4.85
CA THR A 367 2.81 -0.36 -5.54
C THR A 367 2.51 -1.49 -4.55
N ARG A 368 3.19 -1.53 -3.39
CA ARG A 368 2.88 -2.47 -2.29
C ARG A 368 1.47 -2.29 -1.75
N SER A 369 0.93 -1.07 -1.82
CA SER A 369 -0.44 -0.74 -1.44
C SER A 369 -1.47 -0.98 -2.57
N GLY A 370 -1.04 -1.62 -3.68
CA GLY A 370 -1.87 -1.88 -4.85
C GLY A 370 -2.29 -0.62 -5.64
N LEU A 371 -1.59 0.51 -5.45
CA LEU A 371 -1.75 1.74 -6.22
C LEU A 371 -0.79 1.75 -7.42
N GLY A 372 -1.33 2.14 -8.58
CA GLY A 372 -0.69 2.03 -9.89
C GLY A 372 -1.66 1.45 -10.91
N PRO A 373 -1.22 1.14 -12.14
CA PRO A 373 0.18 1.10 -12.59
C PRO A 373 0.84 2.48 -12.74
N TRP A 374 2.17 2.49 -12.73
CA TRP A 374 3.01 3.68 -12.90
C TRP A 374 3.55 3.83 -14.32
N VAL A 375 3.60 5.07 -14.81
CA VAL A 375 4.55 5.50 -15.84
C VAL A 375 5.64 6.32 -15.14
N LEU A 376 6.90 5.91 -15.28
CA LEU A 376 8.04 6.51 -14.58
C LEU A 376 8.92 7.27 -15.56
N VAL A 377 9.19 8.55 -15.29
CA VAL A 377 9.98 9.43 -16.18
C VAL A 377 11.21 9.93 -15.45
N ASP A 378 12.40 9.62 -15.96
CA ASP A 378 13.66 10.14 -15.43
C ASP A 378 14.77 10.04 -16.51
N GLY A 379 15.52 11.12 -16.70
CA GLY A 379 16.60 11.20 -17.69
C GLY A 379 17.97 10.77 -17.16
N ASP A 380 18.10 10.53 -15.85
CA ASP A 380 19.36 10.18 -15.21
C ASP A 380 19.65 8.67 -15.21
N ILE A 381 20.92 8.34 -14.95
CA ILE A 381 21.39 7.00 -14.63
C ILE A 381 21.64 6.84 -13.12
N THR A 382 21.58 5.61 -12.63
CA THR A 382 21.92 5.27 -11.24
C THR A 382 23.42 5.40 -11.01
N LEU A 383 23.83 6.27 -10.07
CA LEU A 383 25.21 6.40 -9.62
C LEU A 383 25.42 5.63 -8.30
N PRO A 384 26.66 5.23 -7.94
CA PRO A 384 26.91 4.41 -6.75
C PRO A 384 26.31 4.97 -5.46
N HIS A 385 26.44 6.28 -5.23
CA HIS A 385 25.93 6.94 -4.04
C HIS A 385 24.39 6.99 -3.96
N ASN A 386 23.68 6.77 -5.07
CA ASN A 386 22.21 6.75 -5.08
C ASN A 386 21.66 5.55 -4.30
N THR A 387 22.37 4.41 -4.33
CA THR A 387 21.95 3.15 -3.70
C THR A 387 21.77 3.22 -2.19
N VAL A 388 22.29 4.28 -1.55
CA VAL A 388 22.12 4.52 -0.11
C VAL A 388 20.69 4.96 0.22
N ARG A 389 20.02 5.72 -0.66
CA ARG A 389 18.77 6.44 -0.36
C ARG A 389 17.64 6.20 -1.38
N GLN A 390 17.90 5.40 -2.40
CA GLN A 390 16.92 5.04 -3.43
C GLN A 390 16.71 3.53 -3.43
N VAL A 391 15.61 3.07 -4.01
CA VAL A 391 15.28 1.62 -4.06
C VAL A 391 16.21 0.85 -5.00
N GLN A 392 16.83 1.54 -5.97
CA GLN A 392 17.80 0.97 -6.89
C GLN A 392 19.02 0.37 -6.16
N ARG A 393 19.38 -0.86 -6.56
CA ARG A 393 20.44 -1.66 -5.92
C ARG A 393 21.79 -1.50 -6.63
N ASN A 394 22.88 -1.97 -6.01
CA ASN A 394 24.23 -1.90 -6.59
C ASN A 394 24.35 -2.50 -8.00
N ILE A 395 23.58 -3.56 -8.30
CA ILE A 395 23.55 -4.18 -9.64
C ILE A 395 23.03 -3.25 -10.74
N SER A 396 22.33 -2.18 -10.38
CA SER A 396 21.73 -1.24 -11.31
C SER A 396 22.58 0.00 -11.61
N VAL A 397 23.77 0.12 -11.00
CA VAL A 397 24.69 1.24 -11.24
C VAL A 397 25.06 1.32 -12.72
N GLY A 398 24.94 2.51 -13.30
CA GLY A 398 25.16 2.77 -14.73
C GLY A 398 23.92 2.60 -15.62
N LEU A 399 22.81 2.07 -15.10
CA LEU A 399 21.56 1.91 -15.84
C LEU A 399 20.60 3.09 -15.62
N SER A 400 19.63 3.28 -16.52
CA SER A 400 18.61 4.33 -16.37
C SER A 400 17.76 4.15 -15.11
N LYS A 401 17.61 5.22 -14.31
CA LYS A 401 16.83 5.17 -13.07
C LYS A 401 15.37 4.79 -13.30
N ALA A 402 14.73 5.37 -14.32
CA ALA A 402 13.33 5.11 -14.66
C ALA A 402 13.10 3.65 -15.06
N TYR A 403 13.98 3.11 -15.91
CA TYR A 403 13.90 1.73 -16.36
C TYR A 403 14.10 0.74 -15.19
N VAL A 404 15.12 0.96 -14.37
CA VAL A 404 15.39 0.10 -13.20
C VAL A 404 14.22 0.15 -12.22
N LEU A 405 13.70 1.35 -11.91
CA LEU A 405 12.57 1.46 -11.01
C LEU A 405 11.33 0.72 -11.55
N LYS A 406 11.05 0.81 -12.86
CA LYS A 406 9.97 0.01 -13.48
C LYS A 406 10.16 -1.48 -13.19
N GLN A 407 11.36 -2.03 -13.36
CA GLN A 407 11.61 -3.46 -13.12
C GLN A 407 11.49 -3.81 -11.63
N GLU A 408 11.98 -2.97 -10.73
CA GLU A 408 11.79 -3.16 -9.29
C GLU A 408 10.30 -3.17 -8.92
N LEU A 409 9.49 -2.23 -9.45
CA LEU A 409 8.05 -2.19 -9.18
C LEU A 409 7.29 -3.40 -9.76
N ASP A 410 7.64 -3.85 -10.96
CA ASP A 410 7.04 -5.05 -11.57
C ASP A 410 7.42 -6.34 -10.83
N SER A 411 8.45 -6.31 -9.97
CA SER A 411 8.85 -7.44 -9.13
C SER A 411 8.13 -7.48 -7.76
N VAL A 412 7.36 -6.44 -7.41
CA VAL A 412 6.68 -6.33 -6.11
C VAL A 412 5.45 -7.22 -6.03
N LEU A 413 4.66 -7.28 -7.12
CA LEU A 413 3.42 -8.03 -7.21
C LEU A 413 3.54 -9.06 -8.34
N ALA A 414 2.71 -10.10 -8.33
CA ALA A 414 2.67 -11.10 -9.40
C ALA A 414 2.03 -10.59 -10.71
N VAL A 415 1.83 -9.27 -10.81
CA VAL A 415 1.31 -8.59 -11.98
C VAL A 415 2.22 -7.40 -12.32
N GLY A 416 2.66 -7.35 -13.57
CA GLY A 416 3.38 -6.20 -14.11
C GLY A 416 2.43 -5.10 -14.59
N GLY A 417 2.91 -4.23 -15.46
CA GLY A 417 2.11 -3.17 -16.10
C GLY A 417 2.64 -1.77 -15.85
N ASN A 418 3.73 -1.64 -15.09
CA ASN A 418 4.44 -0.38 -15.01
C ASN A 418 5.25 -0.15 -16.30
N THR A 419 5.46 1.11 -16.67
CA THR A 419 6.25 1.51 -17.83
C THR A 419 7.24 2.61 -17.45
N SER A 420 8.26 2.81 -18.28
CA SER A 420 9.30 3.83 -18.04
C SER A 420 9.60 4.62 -19.30
N ILE A 421 9.90 5.91 -19.15
CA ILE A 421 10.36 6.82 -20.21
C ILE A 421 11.67 7.47 -19.74
N SER A 422 12.79 7.03 -20.31
CA SER A 422 14.14 7.43 -19.87
C SER A 422 14.60 8.73 -20.53
N VAL A 423 13.93 9.85 -20.25
CA VAL A 423 14.21 11.16 -20.87
C VAL A 423 14.20 12.32 -19.90
N ASN A 424 14.90 13.39 -20.27
CA ASN A 424 14.70 14.71 -19.68
C ASN A 424 13.40 15.32 -20.25
N VAL A 425 12.47 15.71 -19.38
CA VAL A 425 11.15 16.26 -19.77
C VAL A 425 11.24 17.52 -20.64
N PHE A 426 12.32 18.30 -20.54
CA PHE A 426 12.54 19.48 -21.39
C PHE A 426 12.99 19.13 -22.80
N ASN A 427 13.56 17.94 -23.00
CA ASN A 427 14.11 17.48 -24.28
C ASN A 427 13.78 15.99 -24.50
N PRO A 428 12.49 15.61 -24.65
CA PRO A 428 12.09 14.21 -24.70
C PRO A 428 12.43 13.51 -26.04
N GLY A 429 12.81 14.28 -27.07
CA GLY A 429 13.22 13.75 -28.37
C GLY A 429 12.18 12.81 -28.97
N LYS A 430 12.57 11.56 -29.25
CA LYS A 430 11.68 10.55 -29.85
C LYS A 430 10.54 10.11 -28.93
N GLU A 431 10.66 10.32 -27.63
CA GLU A 431 9.66 9.90 -26.62
C GLU A 431 8.58 10.94 -26.35
N GLN A 432 8.56 12.08 -27.08
CA GLN A 432 7.54 13.13 -26.89
C GLN A 432 6.11 12.56 -26.90
N ALA A 433 5.78 11.72 -27.89
CA ALA A 433 4.44 11.13 -28.00
C ALA A 433 4.10 10.16 -26.85
N SER A 434 5.10 9.46 -26.30
CA SER A 434 4.95 8.59 -25.13
C SER A 434 4.68 9.42 -23.87
N LEU A 435 5.46 10.49 -23.66
CA LEU A 435 5.33 11.41 -22.53
C LEU A 435 3.97 12.13 -22.54
N ASP A 436 3.55 12.64 -23.69
CA ASP A 436 2.26 13.30 -23.88
C ASP A 436 1.08 12.37 -23.56
N ARG A 437 1.20 11.09 -23.93
CA ARG A 437 0.19 10.07 -23.63
C ARG A 437 0.15 9.76 -22.15
N ALA A 438 1.31 9.64 -21.50
CA ALA A 438 1.41 9.41 -20.06
C ALA A 438 0.75 10.53 -19.27
N LEU A 439 1.02 11.79 -19.63
CA LEU A 439 0.43 12.98 -19.01
C LEU A 439 -1.10 12.98 -19.10
N ARG A 440 -1.67 12.68 -20.28
CA ARG A 440 -3.12 12.67 -20.50
C ARG A 440 -3.83 11.50 -19.83
N ASN A 441 -3.17 10.35 -19.75
CA ASN A 441 -3.79 9.12 -19.24
C ASN A 441 -3.78 9.06 -17.72
N ALA A 442 -2.71 9.55 -17.08
CA ALA A 442 -2.56 9.52 -15.63
C ALA A 442 -3.72 10.24 -14.92
N GLU A 443 -4.24 9.62 -13.88
CA GLU A 443 -5.19 10.24 -12.96
C GLU A 443 -4.51 11.38 -12.19
N VAL A 444 -3.26 11.15 -11.78
CA VAL A 444 -2.39 12.16 -11.15
C VAL A 444 -0.97 12.05 -11.72
N ALA A 445 -0.43 13.19 -12.13
CA ALA A 445 0.97 13.36 -12.46
C ALA A 445 1.72 13.98 -11.28
N ILE A 446 2.82 13.37 -10.86
CA ILE A 446 3.52 13.75 -9.63
C ILE A 446 4.97 14.05 -9.96
N ASP A 447 5.40 15.26 -9.60
CA ASP A 447 6.79 15.67 -9.64
C ASP A 447 7.52 15.25 -8.34
N PHE A 448 8.52 14.39 -8.51
CA PHE A 448 9.48 13.94 -7.49
C PHE A 448 10.91 14.38 -7.82
N SER A 449 11.10 15.25 -8.82
CA SER A 449 12.42 15.68 -9.28
C SER A 449 13.09 16.68 -8.33
N ALA A 450 12.30 17.31 -7.45
CA ALA A 450 12.69 18.46 -6.62
C ALA A 450 13.17 19.67 -7.44
N SER A 451 12.88 19.75 -8.74
CA SER A 451 13.28 20.85 -9.61
C SER A 451 12.14 21.86 -9.83
N PRO A 452 12.31 23.13 -9.42
CA PRO A 452 11.34 24.20 -9.72
C PRO A 452 11.04 24.34 -11.21
N ALA A 453 12.02 24.04 -12.07
CA ALA A 453 11.80 24.05 -13.51
C ALA A 453 10.87 22.92 -13.97
N VAL A 454 10.96 21.73 -13.36
CA VAL A 454 10.09 20.59 -13.69
C VAL A 454 8.70 20.81 -13.12
N LEU A 455 8.57 21.38 -11.91
CA LEU A 455 7.30 21.82 -11.33
C LEU A 455 6.60 22.84 -12.24
N GLY A 456 7.35 23.86 -12.69
CA GLY A 456 6.86 24.85 -13.65
C GLY A 456 6.45 24.23 -14.98
N TRP A 457 7.27 23.31 -15.52
CA TRP A 457 6.93 22.58 -16.75
C TRP A 457 5.66 21.73 -16.59
N LEU A 458 5.54 20.97 -15.50
CA LEU A 458 4.39 20.11 -15.21
C LEU A 458 3.09 20.93 -15.07
N THR A 459 3.19 22.12 -14.48
CA THR A 459 2.07 23.06 -14.35
C THR A 459 1.40 23.33 -15.70
N ASP A 460 2.20 23.51 -16.74
CA ASP A 460 1.72 23.88 -18.08
C ASP A 460 1.37 22.65 -18.95
N GLN A 461 1.53 21.42 -18.42
CA GLN A 461 1.17 20.20 -19.14
C GLN A 461 -0.32 19.86 -19.06
N PRO A 462 -0.86 19.10 -20.04
CA PRO A 462 -2.26 18.66 -20.07
C PRO A 462 -2.54 17.46 -19.14
N ALA A 463 -2.04 17.50 -17.90
CA ALA A 463 -2.36 16.51 -16.88
C ALA A 463 -3.79 16.70 -16.34
N LYS A 464 -4.46 15.62 -15.94
CA LYS A 464 -5.78 15.67 -15.27
C LYS A 464 -5.70 16.35 -13.91
N ARG A 465 -4.64 16.05 -13.16
CA ARG A 465 -4.27 16.69 -11.89
C ARG A 465 -2.77 16.55 -11.67
N ALA A 466 -2.15 17.56 -11.07
CA ALA A 466 -0.74 17.53 -10.73
C ALA A 466 -0.45 17.68 -9.23
N ALA A 467 0.66 17.10 -8.79
CA ALA A 467 1.23 17.22 -7.45
C ALA A 467 2.76 17.35 -7.54
N SER A 468 3.39 17.90 -6.51
CA SER A 468 4.85 17.88 -6.34
C SER A 468 5.20 17.55 -4.89
N ALA A 469 6.22 16.72 -4.71
CA ALA A 469 6.75 16.34 -3.41
C ALA A 469 8.28 16.47 -3.39
N PHE A 470 8.79 17.21 -2.40
CA PHE A 470 10.22 17.51 -2.28
C PHE A 470 10.65 17.62 -0.81
N PHE A 471 11.94 17.38 -0.56
CA PHE A 471 12.53 17.57 0.76
C PHE A 471 12.97 19.02 0.96
N GLY A 472 12.95 19.46 2.21
CA GLY A 472 13.68 20.64 2.64
C GLY A 472 15.19 20.45 2.45
N PRO A 473 15.97 21.55 2.38
CA PRO A 473 17.39 21.48 2.04
C PRO A 473 18.26 20.71 3.05
N ASP A 474 17.80 20.55 4.29
CA ASP A 474 18.49 19.77 5.33
C ASP A 474 18.03 18.30 5.40
N GLY A 475 17.04 17.90 4.61
CA GLY A 475 16.51 16.54 4.59
C GLY A 475 15.54 16.17 5.70
N SER A 476 15.21 17.10 6.60
CA SER A 476 14.35 16.85 7.76
C SER A 476 12.89 17.24 7.48
N ASP A 477 12.65 18.06 6.47
CA ASP A 477 11.30 18.47 6.08
C ASP A 477 10.85 17.77 4.79
N LEU A 478 9.58 17.40 4.69
CA LEU A 478 8.89 16.99 3.47
C LEU A 478 7.80 18.01 3.16
N VAL A 479 7.77 18.52 1.94
CA VAL A 479 6.69 19.36 1.42
C VAL A 479 5.95 18.59 0.34
N VAL A 480 4.61 18.58 0.41
CA VAL A 480 3.73 18.08 -0.64
C VAL A 480 2.70 19.14 -0.98
N ILE A 481 2.71 19.57 -2.24
CA ILE A 481 1.74 20.49 -2.82
C ILE A 481 0.94 19.78 -3.92
N SER A 482 -0.32 20.16 -4.07
CA SER A 482 -1.25 19.47 -4.97
C SER A 482 -2.33 20.40 -5.48
N GLU A 483 -2.62 20.32 -6.78
CA GLU A 483 -3.74 21.01 -7.40
C GLU A 483 -5.08 20.42 -6.94
N ASP A 484 -6.16 21.17 -7.10
CA ASP A 484 -7.53 20.65 -7.02
C ASP A 484 -7.89 19.81 -8.27
N LEU A 485 -8.98 19.05 -8.22
CA LEU A 485 -9.41 18.19 -9.34
C LEU A 485 -9.66 18.97 -10.63
N SER A 486 -10.14 20.21 -10.54
CA SER A 486 -10.40 21.04 -11.73
C SER A 486 -9.15 21.80 -12.21
N ARG A 487 -8.04 21.65 -11.48
CA ARG A 487 -6.79 22.42 -11.67
C ARG A 487 -7.05 23.93 -11.73
N SER A 488 -8.02 24.38 -10.93
CA SER A 488 -8.38 25.79 -10.78
C SER A 488 -7.31 26.57 -10.02
N ILE A 489 -6.47 25.90 -9.23
CA ILE A 489 -5.23 26.41 -8.63
C ILE A 489 -4.08 25.53 -9.12
N LYS A 490 -3.03 26.14 -9.67
CA LYS A 490 -1.90 25.46 -10.32
C LYS A 490 -0.74 25.24 -9.36
N LEU A 491 0.16 24.29 -9.67
CA LEU A 491 1.30 23.99 -8.79
C LEU A 491 2.22 25.19 -8.53
N ASP A 492 2.58 25.95 -9.56
CA ASP A 492 3.47 27.12 -9.41
C ASP A 492 2.85 28.24 -8.56
N GLU A 493 1.53 28.39 -8.60
CA GLU A 493 0.80 29.31 -7.74
C GLU A 493 0.80 28.87 -6.27
N ILE A 494 0.71 27.56 -6.01
CA ILE A 494 0.83 27.01 -4.66
C ILE A 494 2.28 27.14 -4.19
N GLU A 495 3.27 26.91 -5.07
CA GLU A 495 4.69 27.11 -4.77
C GLU A 495 4.98 28.58 -4.39
N ALA A 496 4.40 29.54 -5.12
CA ALA A 496 4.53 30.96 -4.80
C ALA A 496 3.95 31.28 -3.40
N GLN A 497 2.79 30.72 -3.05
CA GLN A 497 2.20 30.82 -1.70
C GLN A 497 3.05 30.12 -0.64
N TYR A 498 3.70 29.01 -0.98
CA TYR A 498 4.63 28.31 -0.11
C TYR A 498 5.83 29.20 0.27
N PHE A 499 6.41 29.95 -0.67
CA PHE A 499 7.51 30.87 -0.35
C PHE A 499 7.09 32.01 0.57
N TRP A 500 5.86 32.51 0.41
CA TRP A 500 5.28 33.47 1.36
C TRP A 500 5.14 32.85 2.75
N ALA A 501 4.53 31.66 2.85
CA ALA A 501 4.35 30.94 4.09
C ALA A 501 5.68 30.69 4.82
N VAL A 502 6.72 30.23 4.11
CA VAL A 502 8.06 30.01 4.70
C VAL A 502 8.66 31.30 5.27
N ALA A 503 8.36 32.45 4.66
CA ALA A 503 8.88 33.73 5.10
C ALA A 503 8.12 34.33 6.29
N THR A 504 6.88 33.90 6.57
CA THR A 504 5.99 34.55 7.54
C THR A 504 5.46 33.64 8.64
N GLU A 505 5.37 32.33 8.42
CA GLU A 505 4.86 31.37 9.40
C GLU A 505 5.95 30.93 10.37
N GLU A 506 5.73 31.16 11.67
CA GLU A 506 6.71 30.79 12.71
C GLU A 506 6.99 29.27 12.73
N ARG A 507 6.00 28.44 12.40
CA ARG A 507 6.16 26.97 12.30
C ARG A 507 7.09 26.55 11.17
N LEU A 508 7.24 27.37 10.13
CA LEU A 508 8.11 27.13 8.98
C LEU A 508 9.46 27.83 9.13
N LYS A 509 9.69 28.47 10.26
CA LYS A 509 10.97 29.10 10.55
C LYS A 509 12.10 28.09 10.40
N ASN A 510 13.21 28.58 9.87
CA ASN A 510 14.43 27.83 9.60
C ASN A 510 14.32 26.75 8.49
N HIS A 511 13.15 26.52 7.91
CA HIS A 511 12.92 25.50 6.86
C HIS A 511 13.95 25.55 5.72
N LEU A 512 14.34 26.76 5.28
CA LEU A 512 15.28 26.95 4.17
C LEU A 512 16.67 27.43 4.58
N ILE A 513 17.05 27.36 5.86
CA ILE A 513 18.35 27.85 6.31
C ILE A 513 19.53 27.11 5.68
N ALA A 514 19.42 25.79 5.52
CA ALA A 514 20.51 24.99 4.94
C ALA A 514 20.80 25.34 3.47
N ALA A 515 19.78 25.72 2.68
CA ALA A 515 19.98 26.22 1.31
C ALA A 515 20.85 27.49 1.26
N ARG A 516 20.93 28.23 2.36
CA ARG A 516 21.74 29.45 2.47
C ARG A 516 23.19 29.18 2.88
N LEU A 517 23.41 28.27 3.84
CA LEU A 517 24.72 28.07 4.47
C LEU A 517 25.67 27.30 3.55
N ASP A 518 25.17 26.27 2.87
CA ASP A 518 26.02 25.31 2.17
C ASP A 518 26.14 25.59 0.66
N ARG A 519 25.57 26.73 0.17
CA ARG A 519 25.30 26.99 -1.27
C ARG A 519 24.51 25.85 -1.95
N ILE A 520 23.88 24.98 -1.16
CA ILE A 520 23.03 23.90 -1.64
C ILE A 520 21.83 24.54 -2.32
N ARG A 521 21.65 24.22 -3.61
CA ARG A 521 20.48 24.69 -4.34
C ARG A 521 19.23 24.11 -3.68
N TYR A 522 18.23 24.98 -3.45
CA TYR A 522 16.85 24.66 -3.06
C TYR A 522 16.24 23.45 -3.78
N ALA A 523 16.81 23.07 -4.94
CA ALA A 523 16.28 22.09 -5.87
C ALA A 523 17.13 20.82 -6.09
N ASN A 524 18.35 20.71 -5.54
CA ASN A 524 19.27 19.62 -5.91
C ASN A 524 19.82 18.83 -4.71
N ALA A 525 19.22 18.93 -3.52
CA ALA A 525 19.73 18.24 -2.32
C ALA A 525 19.93 16.72 -2.52
N CYS A 526 19.19 16.08 -3.44
CA CYS A 526 19.36 14.66 -3.76
C CYS A 526 20.45 14.35 -4.81
N GLN A 527 20.94 15.32 -5.58
CA GLN A 527 22.06 15.17 -6.51
C GLN A 527 23.38 15.72 -5.95
N ASP A 528 23.29 16.61 -4.96
CA ASP A 528 24.44 17.26 -4.33
C ASP A 528 25.02 16.34 -3.23
N LEU A 529 26.27 15.90 -3.43
CA LEU A 529 27.03 15.03 -2.52
C LEU A 529 27.33 15.69 -1.16
N SER A 530 27.00 16.97 -0.99
CA SER A 530 27.49 17.81 0.09
C SER A 530 26.88 17.56 1.46
N ARG A 531 25.73 16.86 1.58
CA ARG A 531 25.12 16.58 2.90
C ARG A 531 24.64 15.12 3.07
N PRO A 532 25.06 14.42 4.14
CA PRO A 532 24.55 13.09 4.45
C PRO A 532 23.05 13.11 4.77
N LEU A 533 22.27 12.34 4.03
CA LEU A 533 20.84 12.08 4.27
C LEU A 533 20.70 10.63 4.74
N PRO A 534 20.48 10.38 6.05
CA PRO A 534 20.34 9.02 6.56
C PRO A 534 19.14 8.29 5.92
N PRO A 535 19.29 7.01 5.52
CA PRO A 535 18.24 6.29 4.81
C PRO A 535 16.90 6.22 5.58
N TRP A 536 16.96 6.11 6.91
CA TRP A 536 15.76 6.04 7.74
C TRP A 536 14.92 7.32 7.70
N GLN A 537 15.55 8.50 7.58
CA GLN A 537 14.84 9.78 7.46
C GLN A 537 14.11 9.83 6.11
N VAL A 538 14.81 9.43 5.05
CA VAL A 538 14.23 9.34 3.70
C VAL A 538 13.03 8.40 3.70
N HIS A 539 13.14 7.22 4.29
CA HIS A 539 12.04 6.25 4.34
C HIS A 539 10.86 6.76 5.17
N THR A 540 11.11 7.40 6.32
CA THR A 540 10.06 7.97 7.18
C THR A 540 9.26 9.01 6.43
N LEU A 541 9.94 9.98 5.81
CA LEU A 541 9.30 11.03 5.04
C LEU A 541 8.64 10.48 3.76
N CYS A 542 9.26 9.53 3.06
CA CYS A 542 8.63 8.91 1.87
C CYS A 542 7.38 8.09 2.23
N GLY A 543 7.33 7.48 3.43
CA GLY A 543 6.12 6.85 3.96
C GLY A 543 4.98 7.85 4.12
N LEU A 544 5.27 9.04 4.67
CA LEU A 544 4.31 10.13 4.78
C LEU A 544 3.86 10.66 3.41
N ALA A 545 4.79 10.79 2.46
CA ALA A 545 4.49 11.20 1.08
C ALA A 545 3.58 10.16 0.37
N ALA A 546 3.83 8.88 0.55
CA ALA A 546 3.00 7.81 0.00
C ALA A 546 1.59 7.77 0.65
N GLY A 547 1.50 7.95 1.96
CA GLY A 547 0.22 8.13 2.65
C GLY A 547 -0.54 9.36 2.15
N ARG A 548 0.17 10.47 1.89
CA ARG A 548 -0.44 11.67 1.32
C ARG A 548 -0.92 11.46 -0.12
N LEU A 549 -0.20 10.68 -0.93
CA LEU A 549 -0.64 10.29 -2.27
C LEU A 549 -1.97 9.52 -2.20
N ALA A 550 -2.10 8.55 -1.30
CA ALA A 550 -3.35 7.81 -1.13
C ALA A 550 -4.54 8.73 -0.77
N GLN A 551 -4.33 9.72 0.12
CA GLN A 551 -5.35 10.73 0.44
C GLN A 551 -5.68 11.62 -0.75
N LEU A 552 -4.67 12.05 -1.51
CA LEU A 552 -4.83 12.89 -2.68
C LEU A 552 -5.76 12.24 -3.71
N LEU A 553 -5.71 10.92 -3.88
CA LEU A 553 -6.60 10.18 -4.79
C LEU A 553 -8.09 10.21 -4.40
N VAL A 554 -8.43 10.72 -3.21
CA VAL A 554 -9.80 10.85 -2.70
C VAL A 554 -10.18 12.32 -2.51
N GLU A 555 -9.23 13.18 -2.14
CA GLU A 555 -9.47 14.60 -1.90
C GLU A 555 -9.66 15.41 -3.18
N VAL A 556 -10.63 16.34 -3.15
CA VAL A 556 -10.98 17.18 -4.32
C VAL A 556 -10.26 18.52 -4.36
N ASN A 557 -9.85 19.05 -3.21
CA ASN A 557 -9.32 20.40 -3.07
C ASN A 557 -7.80 20.45 -3.29
N ALA A 558 -7.30 21.65 -3.61
CA ALA A 558 -5.88 21.92 -3.60
C ALA A 558 -5.34 21.82 -2.17
N GLY A 559 -4.09 21.39 -2.05
CA GLY A 559 -3.48 21.12 -0.74
C GLY A 559 -2.03 21.54 -0.69
N PHE A 560 -1.63 22.10 0.44
CA PHE A 560 -0.26 22.38 0.83
C PHE A 560 -0.04 21.82 2.23
N ARG A 561 0.78 20.77 2.33
CA ARG A 561 1.18 20.15 3.59
C ARG A 561 2.69 20.03 3.69
N MET A 562 3.20 20.17 4.91
CA MET A 562 4.58 19.92 5.25
C MET A 562 4.65 19.00 6.47
N TRP A 563 5.68 18.16 6.52
CA TRP A 563 6.07 17.39 7.70
C TRP A 563 7.49 17.74 8.07
N ARG A 564 7.74 17.93 9.37
CA ARG A 564 9.07 18.16 9.94
C ARG A 564 9.43 17.00 10.84
N LEU A 565 10.47 16.26 10.47
CA LEU A 565 11.06 15.20 11.27
C LEU A 565 12.12 15.81 12.20
N GLU A 566 12.03 15.52 13.49
CA GLU A 566 13.08 15.79 14.46
C GLU A 566 14.03 14.59 14.55
N PRO A 567 15.26 14.67 14.00
CA PRO A 567 16.12 13.49 13.87
C PRO A 567 16.52 12.83 15.19
N ASP A 568 16.61 13.62 16.27
CA ASP A 568 17.11 13.17 17.57
C ASP A 568 16.09 12.33 18.35
N ILE A 569 14.79 12.56 18.12
CA ILE A 569 13.69 11.90 18.85
C ILE A 569 12.74 11.11 17.93
N GLY A 570 12.82 11.31 16.62
CA GLY A 570 11.96 10.65 15.63
C GLY A 570 10.53 11.20 15.57
N ALA A 571 10.24 12.31 16.26
CA ALA A 571 8.93 12.97 16.21
C ALA A 571 8.70 13.61 14.84
N VAL A 572 7.46 13.60 14.37
CA VAL A 572 7.07 14.25 13.12
C VAL A 572 5.92 15.21 13.37
N ASP A 573 6.17 16.50 13.17
CA ASP A 573 5.15 17.52 13.19
C ASP A 573 4.58 17.75 11.79
N SER A 574 3.25 17.80 11.69
CA SER A 574 2.57 18.14 10.44
C SER A 574 2.05 19.57 10.46
N VAL A 575 2.29 20.30 9.37
CA VAL A 575 1.78 21.65 9.14
C VAL A 575 0.92 21.64 7.88
N CYS A 576 -0.35 21.99 8.01
CA CYS A 576 -1.25 22.20 6.89
C CYS A 576 -1.44 23.71 6.68
N MET A 577 -1.22 24.16 5.47
CA MET A 577 -1.35 25.57 5.10
C MET A 577 -2.61 25.77 4.23
N PRO A 578 -3.36 26.86 4.45
CA PRO A 578 -4.43 27.22 3.53
C PRO A 578 -3.85 27.51 2.14
N VAL A 579 -4.56 27.04 1.11
CA VAL A 579 -4.27 27.40 -0.28
C VAL A 579 -5.34 28.40 -0.71
N HIS A 580 -4.91 29.61 -1.01
CA HIS A 580 -5.80 30.69 -1.46
C HIS A 580 -6.04 30.59 -2.96
N LYS A 581 -7.25 30.98 -3.39
CA LYS A 581 -7.58 31.08 -4.81
C LYS A 581 -6.70 32.13 -5.49
N VAL A 582 -6.58 32.02 -6.80
CA VAL A 582 -5.71 32.88 -7.61
C VAL A 582 -6.47 33.41 -8.81
N SER A 583 -6.39 34.72 -9.02
CA SER A 583 -6.85 35.37 -10.26
C SER A 583 -5.73 35.35 -11.29
N ARG A 584 -6.04 34.98 -12.54
CA ARG A 584 -5.08 34.86 -13.64
C ARG A 584 -5.39 35.83 -14.76
N PHE A 585 -4.35 36.47 -15.28
CA PHE A 585 -4.41 37.34 -16.44
C PHE A 585 -3.32 36.93 -17.44
N GLN A 586 -3.66 36.91 -18.72
CA GLN A 586 -2.76 36.49 -19.79
C GLN A 586 -2.80 37.51 -20.92
N ALA A 587 -1.64 37.92 -21.43
CA ALA A 587 -1.50 38.58 -22.71
C ALA A 587 -0.30 37.96 -23.45
N ASN A 588 -0.53 37.45 -24.66
CA ASN A 588 0.42 36.61 -25.40
C ASN A 588 1.04 35.53 -24.50
N ASP A 589 2.36 35.52 -24.36
CA ASP A 589 3.09 34.54 -23.56
C ASP A 589 3.25 34.94 -22.09
N VAL A 590 2.83 36.14 -21.67
CA VAL A 590 3.02 36.63 -20.29
C VAL A 590 1.81 36.28 -19.43
N ARG A 591 2.06 35.59 -18.32
CA ARG A 591 1.06 35.21 -17.31
C ARG A 591 1.27 36.01 -16.02
N LEU A 592 0.25 36.74 -15.59
CA LEU A 592 0.21 37.39 -14.28
C LEU A 592 -0.80 36.66 -13.39
N THR A 593 -0.42 36.38 -12.16
CA THR A 593 -1.32 35.77 -11.17
C THR A 593 -1.28 36.53 -9.86
N VAL A 594 -2.42 36.62 -9.18
CA VAL A 594 -2.58 37.34 -7.91
C VAL A 594 -3.37 36.47 -6.95
N SER A 595 -2.80 36.18 -5.78
CA SER A 595 -3.52 35.44 -4.74
C SER A 595 -4.67 36.29 -4.17
N GLU A 596 -5.78 35.66 -3.84
CA GLU A 596 -6.94 36.32 -3.23
C GLU A 596 -6.56 37.02 -1.92
N GLU A 597 -5.58 36.47 -1.19
CA GLU A 597 -5.06 37.05 0.04
C GLU A 597 -4.38 38.42 -0.17
N VAL A 598 -3.74 38.64 -1.31
CA VAL A 598 -3.18 39.95 -1.69
C VAL A 598 -4.30 40.98 -1.83
N VAL A 599 -5.34 40.64 -2.58
CA VAL A 599 -6.51 41.51 -2.79
C VAL A 599 -7.20 41.79 -1.46
N ARG A 600 -7.39 40.77 -0.61
CA ARG A 600 -7.95 40.91 0.73
C ARG A 600 -7.13 41.88 1.60
N THR A 601 -5.81 41.74 1.57
CA THR A 601 -4.89 42.61 2.33
C THR A 601 -4.97 44.06 1.86
N MET A 602 -4.97 44.31 0.54
CA MET A 602 -5.11 45.66 0.00
C MET A 602 -6.46 46.29 0.36
N ARG A 603 -7.56 45.53 0.26
CA ARG A 603 -8.91 45.97 0.66
C ARG A 603 -8.98 46.30 2.15
N MET A 604 -8.38 45.47 2.99
CA MET A 604 -8.32 45.67 4.44
C MET A 604 -7.60 46.98 4.78
N HIS A 605 -6.42 47.23 4.20
CA HIS A 605 -5.69 48.48 4.41
C HIS A 605 -6.43 49.70 3.87
N ARG A 606 -7.03 49.62 2.67
CA ARG A 606 -7.89 50.69 2.15
C ARG A 606 -8.99 51.08 3.13
N ARG A 607 -9.72 50.08 3.66
CA ARG A 607 -10.80 50.32 4.64
C ARG A 607 -10.29 50.99 5.91
N GLN A 608 -9.10 50.61 6.38
CA GLN A 608 -8.49 51.20 7.57
C GLN A 608 -8.06 52.67 7.37
N SER A 609 -7.70 53.05 6.14
CA SER A 609 -7.31 54.43 5.81
C SER A 609 -8.49 55.38 5.56
N GLY A 610 -9.72 54.86 5.48
CA GLY A 610 -10.94 55.65 5.37
C GLY A 610 -11.03 56.42 4.05
N GLU A 611 -11.08 57.75 4.14
CA GLU A 611 -11.14 58.64 2.96
C GLU A 611 -9.78 58.85 2.30
N ASN A 612 -8.68 58.48 2.98
CA ASN A 612 -7.33 58.70 2.46
C ASN A 612 -6.87 57.55 1.57
N GLU A 613 -6.12 57.89 0.54
CA GLU A 613 -5.34 56.92 -0.24
C GLU A 613 -4.20 56.34 0.60
N THR A 614 -4.02 55.03 0.48
CA THR A 614 -2.92 54.27 1.09
C THR A 614 -2.29 53.36 0.05
N GLY A 615 -1.25 52.63 0.43
CA GLY A 615 -0.59 51.72 -0.50
C GLY A 615 0.62 51.06 0.10
N GLY A 616 1.52 50.57 -0.74
CA GLY A 616 2.75 49.93 -0.30
C GLY A 616 3.42 49.19 -1.45
N VAL A 617 4.11 48.11 -1.11
CA VAL A 617 4.86 47.31 -2.09
C VAL A 617 4.23 45.95 -2.30
N LEU A 618 4.46 45.41 -3.50
CA LEU A 618 4.06 44.07 -3.88
C LEU A 618 5.28 43.14 -3.86
N LEU A 619 5.09 41.96 -3.26
CA LEU A 619 6.06 40.88 -3.26
C LEU A 619 5.54 39.68 -4.03
N GLY A 620 6.45 39.00 -4.70
CA GLY A 620 6.12 37.93 -5.62
C GLY A 620 7.27 37.00 -5.98
N THR A 621 6.95 36.01 -6.80
CA THR A 621 7.89 35.14 -7.47
C THR A 621 7.71 35.27 -8.98
N PHE A 622 8.71 34.89 -9.77
CA PHE A 622 8.59 34.90 -11.22
C PHE A 622 9.46 33.81 -11.87
N ASP A 623 9.06 33.39 -13.07
CA ASP A 623 9.77 32.45 -13.92
C ASP A 623 10.10 33.13 -15.25
N LEU A 624 11.39 33.40 -15.48
CA LEU A 624 11.87 34.13 -16.66
C LEU A 624 11.71 33.34 -17.97
N VAL A 625 11.71 32.01 -17.90
CA VAL A 625 11.62 31.12 -19.07
C VAL A 625 10.16 30.94 -19.47
N ARG A 626 9.27 30.80 -18.49
CA ARG A 626 7.82 30.62 -18.71
C ARG A 626 7.04 31.93 -18.77
N ASN A 627 7.70 33.07 -18.54
CA ASN A 627 7.11 34.42 -18.54
C ASN A 627 5.95 34.56 -17.54
N VAL A 628 6.09 33.93 -16.36
CA VAL A 628 5.06 33.93 -15.31
C VAL A 628 5.49 34.82 -14.16
N THR A 629 4.57 35.66 -13.67
CA THR A 629 4.74 36.44 -12.43
C THR A 629 3.61 36.14 -11.46
N HIS A 630 3.96 35.84 -10.21
CA HIS A 630 3.02 35.58 -9.13
C HIS A 630 3.11 36.67 -8.07
N ILE A 631 2.01 37.39 -7.83
CA ILE A 631 1.88 38.33 -6.71
C ILE A 631 1.31 37.57 -5.52
N VAL A 632 2.07 37.51 -4.42
CA VAL A 632 1.69 36.71 -3.24
C VAL A 632 1.57 37.50 -1.94
N ALA A 633 2.09 38.73 -1.89
CA ALA A 633 1.86 39.62 -0.76
C ALA A 633 1.79 41.10 -1.17
N ALA A 634 0.94 41.83 -0.46
CA ALA A 634 0.91 43.30 -0.43
C ALA A 634 1.33 43.75 0.97
N LEU A 635 2.37 44.57 1.07
CA LEU A 635 2.80 45.15 2.35
C LEU A 635 2.09 46.49 2.60
N PRO A 636 1.85 46.88 3.86
CA PRO A 636 1.25 48.17 4.21
C PRO A 636 2.17 49.35 3.86
N ALA A 637 1.59 50.56 3.95
CA ALA A 637 2.32 51.80 3.77
C ALA A 637 3.42 51.92 4.83
N PRO A 638 4.67 52.25 4.44
CA PRO A 638 5.71 52.59 5.40
C PRO A 638 5.28 53.73 6.34
N PRO A 639 5.73 53.77 7.60
CA PRO A 639 5.25 54.74 8.59
C PRO A 639 5.50 56.22 8.23
N ASP A 640 6.44 56.49 7.33
CA ASP A 640 6.77 57.82 6.79
C ASP A 640 6.02 58.17 5.50
N SER A 641 5.02 57.38 5.10
CA SER A 641 4.20 57.66 3.91
C SER A 641 3.24 58.82 4.15
N GLN A 642 2.97 59.60 3.10
CA GLN A 642 1.95 60.64 3.12
C GLN A 642 0.66 60.10 2.50
N GLN A 643 -0.43 60.14 3.27
CA GLN A 643 -1.75 59.62 2.89
C GLN A 643 -2.75 60.77 2.94
N THR A 644 -3.40 61.07 1.82
CA THR A 644 -4.43 62.12 1.70
C THR A 644 -5.60 61.63 0.84
N PRO A 645 -6.74 62.35 0.78
CA PRO A 645 -7.87 61.93 -0.03
C PRO A 645 -7.66 61.96 -1.55
N THR A 646 -6.55 62.53 -2.04
CA THR A 646 -6.33 62.73 -3.49
C THR A 646 -4.92 62.35 -3.96
N TYR A 647 -4.04 61.95 -3.05
CA TYR A 647 -2.71 61.46 -3.41
C TYR A 647 -2.11 60.60 -2.28
N PHE A 648 -1.27 59.65 -2.69
CA PHE A 648 -0.42 58.84 -1.83
C PHE A 648 1.05 58.97 -2.25
N ILE A 649 1.93 59.24 -1.28
CA ILE A 649 3.39 59.19 -1.47
C ILE A 649 3.96 58.11 -0.56
N ARG A 650 4.47 57.03 -1.15
CA ARG A 650 5.06 55.90 -0.41
C ARG A 650 6.37 56.31 0.26
N GLY A 651 6.41 56.18 1.59
CA GLY A 651 7.62 56.34 2.38
C GLY A 651 8.62 55.20 2.16
N ILE A 652 9.80 55.28 2.78
CA ILE A 652 10.87 54.26 2.64
C ILE A 652 11.34 53.70 3.98
N LYS A 653 10.85 54.23 5.10
CA LYS A 653 11.30 53.86 6.43
C LYS A 653 11.07 52.37 6.68
N ASP A 654 12.14 51.69 7.11
CA ASP A 654 12.19 50.26 7.44
C ASP A 654 11.86 49.27 6.29
N LEU A 655 11.51 49.78 5.11
CA LEU A 655 11.03 48.95 3.99
C LEU A 655 12.11 48.00 3.46
N LYS A 656 13.32 48.50 3.19
CA LYS A 656 14.43 47.69 2.67
C LYS A 656 14.80 46.53 3.62
N PRO A 657 15.01 46.74 4.93
CA PRO A 657 15.23 45.65 5.89
C PRO A 657 14.11 44.60 5.91
N ILE A 658 12.84 45.02 5.77
CA ILE A 658 11.70 44.09 5.74
C ILE A 658 11.77 43.21 4.48
N ILE A 659 11.97 43.80 3.30
CA ILE A 659 12.08 43.07 2.03
C ILE A 659 13.28 42.12 2.06
N GLU A 660 14.45 42.58 2.52
CA GLU A 660 15.65 41.76 2.64
C GLU A 660 15.45 40.58 3.60
N ARG A 661 14.72 40.77 4.71
CA ARG A 661 14.38 39.69 5.64
C ARG A 661 13.48 38.64 4.99
N LEU A 662 12.43 39.05 4.27
CA LEU A 662 11.49 38.15 3.60
C LEU A 662 12.15 37.39 2.45
N ALA A 663 12.95 38.08 1.63
CA ALA A 663 13.77 37.47 0.59
C ALA A 663 14.74 36.45 1.20
N LYS A 664 15.42 36.80 2.30
CA LYS A 664 16.34 35.90 2.99
C LYS A 664 15.65 34.65 3.57
N ALA A 665 14.47 34.81 4.17
CA ALA A 665 13.72 33.69 4.75
C ALA A 665 13.23 32.69 3.68
N SER A 666 12.88 33.20 2.49
CA SER A 666 12.48 32.41 1.32
C SER A 666 13.66 31.93 0.45
N ALA A 667 14.89 31.94 0.96
CA ALA A 667 16.11 31.59 0.21
C ALA A 667 16.27 32.36 -1.12
N GLY A 668 15.85 33.62 -1.14
CA GLY A 668 15.96 34.54 -2.28
C GLY A 668 14.87 34.37 -3.33
N ARG A 669 13.75 33.69 -3.01
CA ARG A 669 12.66 33.40 -3.95
C ARG A 669 11.56 34.45 -3.95
N LEU A 670 11.37 35.18 -2.85
CA LEU A 670 10.50 36.34 -2.81
C LEU A 670 11.25 37.59 -3.25
N HIS A 671 10.67 38.32 -4.19
CA HIS A 671 11.21 39.52 -4.77
C HIS A 671 10.25 40.70 -4.60
N TYR A 672 10.80 41.90 -4.52
CA TYR A 672 10.05 43.12 -4.78
C TYR A 672 9.70 43.17 -6.27
N ILE A 673 8.41 43.20 -6.59
CA ILE A 673 7.91 43.15 -7.98
C ILE A 673 7.08 44.37 -8.36
N GLY A 674 6.92 45.36 -7.46
CA GLY A 674 6.22 46.59 -7.79
C GLY A 674 5.49 47.21 -6.61
N GLU A 675 4.52 48.06 -6.93
CA GLU A 675 3.81 48.89 -5.96
C GLU A 675 2.31 48.76 -6.10
N TRP A 676 1.60 49.03 -5.00
CA TRP A 676 0.16 49.14 -5.01
C TRP A 676 -0.29 50.38 -4.25
N HIS A 677 -1.44 50.91 -4.62
CA HIS A 677 -2.13 51.94 -3.84
C HIS A 677 -3.64 51.77 -3.94
N SER A 678 -4.39 52.53 -3.17
CA SER A 678 -5.85 52.50 -3.15
C SER A 678 -6.45 53.80 -3.64
N HIS A 679 -7.57 53.73 -4.33
CA HIS A 679 -8.42 54.91 -4.58
C HIS A 679 -9.51 55.04 -3.51
N PRO A 680 -9.94 56.27 -3.16
CA PRO A 680 -10.98 56.52 -2.15
C PRO A 680 -12.35 55.96 -2.51
N GLY A 681 -13.32 56.09 -1.59
CA GLY A 681 -14.72 55.69 -1.78
C GLY A 681 -15.35 56.27 -3.05
N GLY A 682 -16.06 55.46 -3.82
CA GLY A 682 -16.75 55.91 -5.05
C GLY A 682 -15.85 56.25 -6.24
N VAL A 683 -14.53 56.09 -6.14
CA VAL A 683 -13.58 56.30 -7.24
C VAL A 683 -13.20 54.94 -7.87
N PRO A 684 -13.30 54.77 -9.21
CA PRO A 684 -12.89 53.53 -9.88
C PRO A 684 -11.39 53.26 -9.73
N ALA A 685 -10.99 51.98 -9.69
CA ALA A 685 -9.59 51.58 -9.76
C ALA A 685 -9.04 51.73 -11.20
N ARG A 686 -8.87 52.96 -11.68
CA ARG A 686 -8.29 53.25 -13.00
C ARG A 686 -7.13 54.22 -12.84
N PRO A 687 -6.00 54.00 -13.53
CA PRO A 687 -4.84 54.87 -13.40
C PRO A 687 -5.16 56.29 -13.84
N SER A 688 -4.77 57.24 -12.99
CA SER A 688 -4.67 58.67 -13.29
C SER A 688 -3.39 58.99 -14.10
N ASP A 689 -3.25 60.24 -14.54
CA ASP A 689 -2.03 60.69 -15.23
C ASP A 689 -0.77 60.57 -14.33
N ASP A 690 -0.92 60.73 -13.01
CA ASP A 690 0.19 60.56 -12.07
C ASP A 690 0.53 59.07 -11.88
N ASP A 691 -0.46 58.17 -11.91
CA ASP A 691 -0.22 56.73 -11.88
C ASP A 691 0.52 56.24 -13.13
N GLU A 692 0.22 56.82 -14.30
CA GLU A 692 0.97 56.54 -15.53
C GLU A 692 2.44 56.99 -15.43
N ARG A 693 2.72 58.08 -14.70
CA ARG A 693 4.09 58.50 -14.39
C ARG A 693 4.77 57.54 -13.41
N VAL A 694 4.07 57.07 -12.38
CA VAL A 694 4.58 56.04 -11.45
C VAL A 694 4.89 54.75 -12.18
N TYR A 695 4.01 54.30 -13.07
CA TYR A 695 4.23 53.12 -13.89
C TYR A 695 5.47 53.26 -14.79
N THR A 696 5.65 54.43 -15.41
CA THR A 696 6.84 54.75 -16.21
C THR A 696 8.11 54.78 -15.35
N HIS A 697 8.02 55.26 -14.10
CA HIS A 697 9.12 55.23 -13.14
C HIS A 697 9.51 53.79 -12.78
N LEU A 698 8.53 52.93 -12.46
CA LEU A 698 8.77 51.50 -12.18
C LEU A 698 9.43 50.82 -13.37
N LYS A 699 8.92 51.04 -14.59
CA LYS A 699 9.53 50.54 -15.82
C LYS A 699 11.00 50.93 -15.90
N THR A 700 11.30 52.23 -15.84
CA THR A 700 12.67 52.76 -16.01
C THR A 700 13.67 52.17 -15.01
N HIS A 701 13.26 51.87 -13.77
CA HIS A 701 14.16 51.40 -12.72
C HIS A 701 14.24 49.88 -12.60
N MET A 702 13.17 49.16 -12.93
CA MET A 702 13.11 47.71 -12.79
C MET A 702 13.43 46.97 -14.08
N GLU A 703 13.07 47.51 -15.24
CA GLU A 703 13.31 46.89 -16.54
C GLU A 703 14.79 46.56 -16.82
N PRO A 704 15.78 47.41 -16.49
CA PRO A 704 17.20 47.10 -16.68
C PRO A 704 17.70 45.90 -15.85
N SER A 705 17.02 45.58 -14.75
CA SER A 705 17.34 44.41 -13.92
C SER A 705 16.81 43.09 -14.50
N GLY A 706 15.98 43.16 -15.54
CA GLY A 706 15.31 42.02 -16.16
C GLY A 706 14.16 41.42 -15.35
N SER A 707 13.76 42.08 -14.26
CA SER A 707 12.65 41.66 -13.40
C SER A 707 11.31 42.20 -13.90
N PRO A 708 10.19 41.48 -13.69
CA PRO A 708 8.87 42.03 -13.92
C PRO A 708 8.58 43.19 -12.96
N PHE A 709 7.74 44.13 -13.41
CA PHE A 709 7.27 45.25 -12.61
C PHE A 709 5.75 45.35 -12.68
N VAL A 710 5.12 45.61 -11.53
CA VAL A 710 3.68 45.59 -11.37
C VAL A 710 3.20 46.86 -10.69
N MET A 711 2.06 47.38 -11.16
CA MET A 711 1.29 48.39 -10.47
C MET A 711 -0.12 47.85 -10.22
N ALA A 712 -0.60 47.98 -8.98
CA ALA A 712 -1.96 47.63 -8.60
C ALA A 712 -2.69 48.83 -7.99
N ILE A 713 -3.97 48.98 -8.32
CA ILE A 713 -4.85 50.01 -7.80
C ILE A 713 -6.06 49.31 -7.18
N CYS A 714 -6.25 49.50 -5.88
CA CYS A 714 -7.34 48.90 -5.11
C CYS A 714 -8.46 49.93 -4.91
N GLY A 715 -9.55 49.79 -5.64
CA GLY A 715 -10.77 50.58 -5.47
C GLY A 715 -11.75 49.94 -4.49
N GLU A 716 -12.95 50.50 -4.42
CA GLU A 716 -14.04 49.95 -3.60
C GLU A 716 -14.61 48.67 -4.19
N LEU A 717 -14.92 48.72 -5.48
CA LEU A 717 -15.64 47.68 -6.21
C LEU A 717 -14.72 46.77 -7.02
N ASP A 718 -13.47 47.18 -7.22
CA ASP A 718 -12.53 46.47 -8.06
C ASP A 718 -11.07 46.69 -7.64
N THR A 719 -10.21 45.77 -8.05
CA THR A 719 -8.75 45.93 -8.04
C THR A 719 -8.26 45.84 -9.48
N TRP A 720 -7.62 46.89 -9.96
CA TRP A 720 -6.96 46.91 -11.25
C TRP A 720 -5.47 46.64 -11.11
N LEU A 721 -4.90 45.97 -12.11
CA LEU A 721 -3.53 45.49 -12.12
C LEU A 721 -2.93 45.75 -13.50
N ARG A 722 -1.66 46.14 -13.54
CA ARG A 722 -0.85 46.18 -14.76
C ARG A 722 0.55 45.66 -14.47
N ALA A 723 0.99 44.70 -15.26
CA ALA A 723 2.34 44.16 -15.21
C ALA A 723 3.05 44.36 -16.55
N GLY A 724 4.32 44.76 -16.47
CA GLY A 724 5.22 44.88 -17.60
C GLY A 724 6.50 44.10 -17.37
N TRP A 725 7.15 43.72 -18.47
CA TRP A 725 8.38 42.94 -18.41
C TRP A 725 9.23 43.11 -19.68
N GLN A 726 10.30 43.90 -19.63
CA GLN A 726 11.20 44.14 -20.78
C GLN A 726 10.42 44.56 -22.05
N GLU A 727 10.90 44.16 -23.23
CA GLU A 727 10.25 44.39 -24.54
C GLU A 727 8.95 43.56 -24.73
N ARG A 728 8.48 42.85 -23.71
CA ARG A 728 7.28 42.02 -23.80
C ARG A 728 6.03 42.88 -23.61
N GLU A 729 4.90 42.34 -24.06
CA GLU A 729 3.61 43.00 -23.90
C GLU A 729 3.22 43.20 -22.43
N THR A 730 2.39 44.22 -22.23
CA THR A 730 1.85 44.59 -20.94
C THR A 730 0.58 43.78 -20.65
N VAL A 731 0.53 43.11 -19.50
CA VAL A 731 -0.66 42.39 -19.05
C VAL A 731 -1.46 43.31 -18.15
N HIS A 732 -2.77 43.42 -18.41
CA HIS A 732 -3.69 44.17 -17.57
C HIS A 732 -4.79 43.25 -17.05
N GLY A 733 -5.24 43.51 -15.83
CA GLY A 733 -6.27 42.73 -15.17
C GLY A 733 -7.18 43.58 -14.30
N VAL A 734 -8.43 43.16 -14.17
CA VAL A 734 -9.39 43.72 -13.22
C VAL A 734 -10.01 42.58 -12.45
N ILE A 735 -9.98 42.68 -11.13
CA ILE A 735 -10.63 41.76 -10.20
C ILE A 735 -11.82 42.51 -9.61
N ALA A 736 -13.04 42.12 -9.96
CA ALA A 736 -14.23 42.66 -9.32
C ALA A 736 -14.32 42.14 -7.86
N HIS A 737 -14.63 43.03 -6.94
CA HIS A 737 -14.98 42.67 -5.58
C HIS A 737 -16.46 42.27 -5.57
N GLY A 738 -16.80 41.10 -5.02
CA GLY A 738 -18.20 40.73 -4.79
C GLY A 738 -18.87 41.72 -3.83
N GLU A 739 -20.21 41.81 -3.91
CA GLU A 739 -21.01 42.36 -2.82
C GLU A 739 -20.70 41.50 -1.58
N GLU A 740 -20.17 42.12 -0.52
CA GLU A 740 -19.93 41.43 0.75
C GLU A 740 -21.22 41.17 1.52
#